data_AF-A0A1V5F3V8-F1
#
_entry.id   AF-A0A1V5F3V8-F1
#
_cell.length_a   1.000
_cell.length_b   1.000
_cell.length_c   1.000
_cell.angle_alpha   90.00
_cell.angle_beta   90.00
_cell.angle_gamma   90.00
#
_symmetry.space_group_name_H-M   'P 1'
#
loop_
_entity.id
_entity.type
_entity.pdbx_description
1 polymer ?
#
loop_
_entity_poly.entity_id
_entity_poly.type
_entity_poly.pdbx_seq_one_letter_code
_entity_poly.pdbx_strand_id
1 'polypeptide(L)'
;MSKKLNIVFLMLVLLLPLQGAKTVSTKQSVWTKEKANAWYASQPWLSGCNYIPASAINQVEMWAKETYDAPTIDKELGWAEELGFNTMRVFLSSEVWKDDPSGLKKRMDNFLSICEKHHIRPMFVFFDDCWNEETVKGKQPAPKPGIHNSGWVQDPACSLRADTASLFPVLEKYVKDIVSTFKNDPRILIWDLYNEPGNSRHGINSLPLLKNAFKWARQSNPSQPLSAGIWYFGCPELNEFQLENSDVVTYHNYSDEKNHELWINFLRMQGRPMICTEYMARRNNSHFENIMPLLKRNNVGAINWGFVSGKTNTIFAWSDPRPNEKEPTVWFHDIYRQDKTPFDPKEIEFIKKMTGKESNVQLMKPENFNEKIDGKQISLFTLKNRQGMTAQITNYGGRVVSLWVPDKKYDFKDVITGYSSLKGFQQSTEVYFGALIGRYGNRIAKGRFELNGKTYQLPINDGENHLHGGPKGFHTVIWDARPFKNANNEDALELKYFSRDGEEGYPGNLTVKVVYTLTNDNELKIEYSATTDKPTIINLTNHMFFNLHGFSDGIAKSINSHVLEINASNYTPTDKGLIPTGIIAPVKGTPMDFTVPTPIGERVNENFIDLINGKGYDHNWVLNKKGDKLTEAAVVYEPSNGIQMRVITDQPGVQFYGGNFLNGTERGKYGEVYTYRTSFAMETQHFPDSPNHPNFPSTVLNPGQQYQHVCIYKFEVGGN
;
A
#
# COMPACT_ATOMS: atom_id res chain seq x y z
N MET A 1 71.23 45.95 -26.44
CA MET A 1 70.11 46.76 -27.00
C MET A 1 69.14 45.82 -27.69
N SER A 2 67.84 46.10 -27.58
CA SER A 2 66.72 45.53 -28.36
C SER A 2 66.20 44.12 -28.03
N LYS A 3 65.03 44.11 -27.36
CA LYS A 3 63.79 43.34 -27.57
C LYS A 3 63.80 42.30 -28.72
N LYS A 4 63.07 41.18 -28.71
CA LYS A 4 62.10 40.48 -27.82
C LYS A 4 61.79 39.16 -28.57
N LEU A 5 61.71 38.01 -27.90
CA LEU A 5 60.63 37.01 -28.03
C LEU A 5 60.92 35.82 -27.09
N ASN A 6 59.98 35.47 -26.20
CA ASN A 6 59.50 34.10 -26.05
C ASN A 6 58.41 33.99 -24.97
N ILE A 7 57.22 33.63 -25.48
CA ILE A 7 56.25 32.61 -25.03
C ILE A 7 55.83 32.58 -23.55
N VAL A 8 54.51 32.73 -23.40
CA VAL A 8 53.67 32.77 -22.20
C VAL A 8 53.29 31.36 -21.76
N PHE A 9 53.40 31.07 -20.45
CA PHE A 9 52.59 30.08 -19.75
C PHE A 9 52.03 30.76 -18.50
N LEU A 10 50.69 30.91 -18.42
CA LEU A 10 50.01 31.63 -17.35
C LEU A 10 49.45 30.61 -16.35
N MET A 11 50.09 30.48 -15.19
CA MET A 11 49.48 29.92 -13.97
C MET A 11 49.18 31.09 -13.03
N LEU A 12 47.90 31.38 -12.81
CA LEU A 12 47.47 32.44 -11.90
C LEU A 12 47.13 31.83 -10.53
N VAL A 13 47.99 32.14 -9.56
CA VAL A 13 47.76 31.95 -8.13
C VAL A 13 46.68 32.92 -7.69
N LEU A 14 45.60 32.42 -7.09
CA LEU A 14 44.55 33.23 -6.48
C LEU A 14 44.63 33.14 -4.95
N LEU A 15 44.81 34.31 -4.34
CA LEU A 15 44.81 34.58 -2.91
C LEU A 15 43.50 34.16 -2.25
N LEU A 16 43.59 33.40 -1.16
CA LEU A 16 42.49 33.08 -0.24
C LEU A 16 42.18 34.28 0.68
N PRO A 17 40.92 34.70 0.84
CA PRO A 17 40.52 35.52 1.97
C PRO A 17 40.11 34.62 3.14
N LEU A 18 40.76 34.82 4.29
CA LEU A 18 40.28 34.38 5.60
C LEU A 18 38.95 35.07 5.91
N GLN A 19 37.83 34.37 5.71
CA GLN A 19 36.54 34.74 6.30
C GLN A 19 36.27 33.81 7.48
N GLY A 20 36.18 34.42 8.67
CA GLY A 20 35.82 33.73 9.90
C GLY A 20 34.50 32.99 9.74
N ALA A 21 34.50 31.72 10.13
CA ALA A 21 33.29 30.91 10.22
C ALA A 21 32.38 31.53 11.30
N LYS A 22 31.45 32.39 10.88
CA LYS A 22 30.24 32.64 11.64
C LYS A 22 29.42 31.36 11.56
N THR A 23 29.40 30.60 12.65
CA THR A 23 28.39 29.58 12.89
C THR A 23 27.02 30.26 12.89
N VAL A 24 26.35 30.25 11.74
CA VAL A 24 24.93 30.56 11.67
C VAL A 24 24.23 29.46 12.45
N SER A 25 23.82 29.77 13.68
CA SER A 25 22.82 28.97 14.40
C SER A 25 21.54 29.02 13.57
N THR A 26 21.36 28.03 12.70
CA THR A 26 20.11 27.81 12.00
C THR A 26 19.09 27.40 13.05
N LYS A 27 18.25 28.36 13.49
CA LYS A 27 17.03 28.02 14.25
C LYS A 27 16.25 27.01 13.39
N GLN A 28 16.11 25.77 13.88
CA GLN A 28 15.39 24.74 13.16
C GLN A 28 13.93 25.17 13.01
N SER A 29 13.47 25.31 11.78
CA SER A 29 12.06 25.55 11.44
C SER A 29 11.30 24.22 11.38
N VAL A 30 9.96 24.29 11.26
CA VAL A 30 9.13 23.13 10.89
C VAL A 30 9.79 22.40 9.71
N TRP A 31 9.81 21.08 9.73
CA TRP A 31 10.29 20.29 8.60
C TRP A 31 9.49 20.65 7.35
N THR A 32 10.18 20.71 6.21
CA THR A 32 9.50 20.82 4.92
C THR A 32 8.64 19.58 4.68
N LYS A 33 7.61 19.71 3.85
CA LYS A 33 6.71 18.59 3.53
C LYS A 33 7.49 17.46 2.87
N GLU A 34 8.48 17.77 2.05
CA GLU A 34 9.34 16.80 1.37
C GLU A 34 10.16 16.01 2.38
N LYS A 35 10.78 16.68 3.35
CA LYS A 35 11.53 16.02 4.42
C LYS A 35 10.63 15.11 5.25
N ALA A 36 9.45 15.57 5.64
CA ALA A 36 8.49 14.79 6.42
C ALA A 36 8.00 13.56 5.65
N ASN A 37 7.62 13.71 4.39
CA ASN A 37 7.18 12.60 3.53
C ASN A 37 8.30 11.60 3.24
N ALA A 38 9.53 12.07 2.99
CA ALA A 38 10.68 11.19 2.81
C ALA A 38 11.02 10.41 4.10
N TRP A 39 10.96 11.06 5.26
CA TRP A 39 11.11 10.38 6.55
C TRP A 39 10.04 9.31 6.73
N TYR A 40 8.76 9.64 6.51
CA TYR A 40 7.67 8.71 6.70
C TYR A 40 7.69 7.54 5.70
N ALA A 41 8.04 7.80 4.44
CA ALA A 41 8.19 6.76 3.41
C ALA A 41 9.32 5.76 3.69
N SER A 42 10.28 6.11 4.55
CA SER A 42 11.32 5.19 5.02
C SER A 42 10.93 4.39 6.26
N GLN A 43 9.74 4.63 6.83
CA GLN A 43 9.22 3.84 7.94
C GLN A 43 8.39 2.65 7.40
N PRO A 44 8.35 1.51 8.11
CA PRO A 44 7.25 0.55 7.91
C PRO A 44 5.91 1.23 8.25
N TRP A 45 4.79 0.62 7.86
CA TRP A 45 3.49 1.11 8.31
C TRP A 45 3.45 1.10 9.84
N LEU A 46 3.23 2.27 10.43
CA LEU A 46 3.29 2.44 11.88
C LEU A 46 2.01 1.93 12.51
N SER A 47 2.16 1.00 13.46
CA SER A 47 1.03 0.45 14.22
C SER A 47 1.45 0.15 15.66
N GLY A 48 0.57 0.45 16.62
CA GLY A 48 0.90 0.35 18.03
C GLY A 48 -0.24 0.70 18.97
N CYS A 49 0.10 0.95 20.23
CA CYS A 49 -0.83 1.39 21.26
C CYS A 49 -0.28 2.59 22.03
N ASN A 50 -1.16 3.32 22.71
CA ASN A 50 -0.75 4.10 23.87
C ASN A 50 -0.38 3.12 24.98
N TYR A 51 0.80 3.31 25.55
CA TYR A 51 1.42 2.32 26.40
C TYR A 51 1.66 2.85 27.81
N ILE A 52 1.09 2.10 28.76
CA ILE A 52 1.39 2.13 30.18
C ILE A 52 1.35 0.67 30.66
N PRO A 53 2.34 0.19 31.43
CA PRO A 53 2.33 -1.21 31.87
C PRO A 53 1.14 -1.49 32.77
N ALA A 54 0.63 -2.73 32.78
CA ALA A 54 -0.54 -3.07 33.58
C ALA A 54 -0.34 -2.82 35.10
N SER A 55 0.92 -2.76 35.53
CA SER A 55 1.35 -2.47 36.91
C SER A 55 1.31 -0.98 37.29
N ALA A 56 1.07 -0.05 36.35
CA ALA A 56 1.00 1.39 36.60
C ALA A 56 -0.38 1.97 36.27
N ILE A 57 -0.86 2.89 37.11
CA ILE A 57 -2.15 3.58 36.93
C ILE A 57 -2.06 4.83 36.04
N ASN A 58 -0.88 5.46 36.01
CA ASN A 58 -0.62 6.69 35.27
C ASN A 58 0.89 6.86 34.98
N GLN A 59 1.25 7.93 34.26
CA GLN A 59 2.61 8.25 33.87
C GLN A 59 3.57 8.49 35.05
N VAL A 60 3.07 8.88 36.22
CA VAL A 60 3.92 9.04 37.42
C VAL A 60 4.31 7.68 37.97
N GLU A 61 3.36 6.77 38.16
CA GLU A 61 3.65 5.41 38.64
C GLU A 61 4.49 4.62 37.64
N MET A 62 4.30 4.83 36.34
CA MET A 62 5.14 4.19 35.32
C MET A 62 6.61 4.54 35.48
N TRP A 63 6.93 5.81 35.75
CA TRP A 63 8.31 6.31 35.71
C TRP A 63 8.95 6.56 37.07
N ALA A 64 8.24 6.48 38.20
CA ALA A 64 8.84 6.65 39.52
C ALA A 64 9.82 5.51 39.84
N LYS A 65 10.87 5.81 40.60
CA LYS A 65 11.95 4.85 40.91
C LYS A 65 11.42 3.60 41.63
N GLU A 66 10.45 3.79 42.51
CA GLU A 66 9.88 2.78 43.39
C GLU A 66 8.94 1.81 42.68
N THR A 67 8.42 2.21 41.51
CA THR A 67 7.34 1.49 40.81
C THR A 67 7.67 1.16 39.35
N TYR A 68 8.78 1.66 38.81
CA TYR A 68 9.24 1.30 37.46
C TYR A 68 9.50 -0.20 37.34
N ASP A 69 8.70 -0.85 36.51
CA ASP A 69 8.60 -2.30 36.41
C ASP A 69 9.09 -2.79 35.03
N ALA A 70 10.41 -2.75 34.85
CA ALA A 70 11.05 -3.21 33.62
C ALA A 70 10.67 -4.66 33.21
N PRO A 71 10.56 -5.64 34.13
CA PRO A 71 10.11 -6.99 33.76
C PRO A 71 8.72 -7.04 33.13
N THR A 72 7.74 -6.31 33.68
CA THR A 72 6.41 -6.23 33.06
C THR A 72 6.46 -5.52 31.72
N ILE A 73 7.24 -4.45 31.60
CA ILE A 73 7.40 -3.73 30.34
C ILE A 73 8.00 -4.64 29.25
N ASP A 74 9.07 -5.37 29.55
CA ASP A 74 9.71 -6.32 28.64
C ASP A 74 8.74 -7.40 28.18
N LYS A 75 7.98 -7.97 29.12
CA LYS A 75 6.95 -8.99 28.83
C LYS A 75 5.88 -8.46 27.86
N GLU A 76 5.33 -7.29 28.15
CA GLU A 76 4.23 -6.72 27.36
C GLU A 76 4.69 -6.21 26.00
N LEU A 77 5.89 -5.58 25.90
CA LEU A 77 6.46 -5.19 24.62
C LEU A 77 6.80 -6.41 23.75
N GLY A 78 7.16 -7.54 24.35
CA GLY A 78 7.21 -8.83 23.63
C GLY A 78 5.86 -9.25 23.04
N TRP A 79 4.76 -9.06 23.76
CA TRP A 79 3.42 -9.35 23.23
C TRP A 79 3.01 -8.38 22.11
N ALA A 80 3.46 -7.14 22.17
CA ALA A 80 3.23 -6.16 21.11
C ALA A 80 3.99 -6.53 19.82
N GLU A 81 5.25 -6.95 19.96
CA GLU A 81 6.04 -7.48 18.83
C GLU A 81 5.39 -8.73 18.23
N GLU A 82 4.80 -9.59 19.05
CA GLU A 82 4.03 -10.76 18.59
C GLU A 82 2.76 -10.40 17.82
N LEU A 83 2.19 -9.21 18.05
CA LEU A 83 1.11 -8.64 17.23
C LEU A 83 1.62 -7.96 15.96
N GLY A 84 2.94 -7.72 15.86
CA GLY A 84 3.55 -6.95 14.78
C GLY A 84 3.52 -5.44 14.98
N PHE A 85 3.20 -4.96 16.18
CA PHE A 85 3.33 -3.54 16.50
C PHE A 85 4.80 -3.13 16.54
N ASN A 86 5.08 -1.92 16.06
CA ASN A 86 6.43 -1.37 15.87
C ASN A 86 6.61 0.02 16.51
N THR A 87 5.57 0.54 17.15
CA THR A 87 5.62 1.80 17.89
C THR A 87 4.73 1.75 19.12
N MET A 88 5.04 2.58 20.10
CA MET A 88 4.26 2.79 21.31
C MET A 88 4.21 4.26 21.64
N ARG A 89 3.05 4.81 21.97
CA ARG A 89 2.92 6.20 22.43
C ARG A 89 2.95 6.22 23.95
N VAL A 90 3.97 6.85 24.53
CA VAL A 90 4.36 6.68 25.94
C VAL A 90 4.45 8.04 26.62
N PHE A 91 3.74 8.19 27.74
CA PHE A 91 3.63 9.44 28.46
C PHE A 91 4.75 9.60 29.47
N LEU A 92 5.46 10.72 29.42
CA LEU A 92 6.45 11.11 30.41
C LEU A 92 5.79 11.95 31.52
N SER A 93 6.53 12.19 32.59
CA SER A 93 6.06 13.04 33.70
C SER A 93 7.09 14.09 34.11
N SER A 94 6.65 15.36 34.11
CA SER A 94 7.44 16.48 34.61
C SER A 94 7.63 16.41 36.13
N GLU A 95 6.69 15.85 36.87
CA GLU A 95 6.79 15.67 38.32
C GLU A 95 7.85 14.61 38.68
N VAL A 96 7.91 13.50 37.95
CA VAL A 96 8.97 12.49 38.12
C VAL A 96 10.34 13.07 37.75
N TRP A 97 10.41 13.84 36.67
CA TRP A 97 11.65 14.50 36.28
C TRP A 97 12.11 15.52 37.33
N LYS A 98 11.20 16.31 37.89
CA LYS A 98 11.52 17.32 38.91
C LYS A 98 12.14 16.69 40.15
N ASP A 99 11.69 15.49 40.52
CA ASP A 99 12.21 14.75 41.67
C ASP A 99 13.54 14.03 41.38
N ASP A 100 13.62 13.31 40.26
CA ASP A 100 14.76 12.46 39.91
C ASP A 100 15.13 12.61 38.42
N PRO A 101 15.70 13.75 37.98
CA PRO A 101 16.00 14.01 36.57
C PRO A 101 16.93 12.96 35.96
N SER A 102 17.99 12.60 36.70
CA SER A 102 19.00 11.65 36.25
C SER A 102 18.46 10.22 36.23
N GLY A 103 17.66 9.83 37.22
CA GLY A 103 17.08 8.49 37.25
C GLY A 103 15.96 8.31 36.24
N LEU A 104 15.14 9.34 35.96
CA LEU A 104 14.16 9.28 34.86
C LEU A 104 14.88 8.99 33.53
N LYS A 105 15.95 9.72 33.21
CA LYS A 105 16.74 9.49 31.99
C LYS A 105 17.33 8.08 31.92
N LYS A 106 17.81 7.52 33.04
CA LYS A 106 18.27 6.12 33.11
C LYS A 106 17.15 5.12 32.84
N ARG A 107 15.95 5.37 33.37
CA ARG A 107 14.77 4.52 33.13
C ARG A 107 14.28 4.64 31.70
N MET A 108 14.28 5.84 31.11
CA MET A 108 14.00 6.04 29.69
C MET A 108 15.00 5.29 28.79
N ASP A 109 16.29 5.34 29.11
CA ASP A 109 17.32 4.60 28.36
C ASP A 109 17.10 3.09 28.47
N ASN A 110 16.78 2.58 29.66
CA ASN A 110 16.41 1.18 29.85
C ASN A 110 15.14 0.80 29.06
N PHE A 111 14.09 1.62 29.10
CA PHE A 111 12.88 1.45 28.31
C PHE A 111 13.17 1.40 26.81
N LEU A 112 14.04 2.29 26.32
CA LEU A 112 14.48 2.31 24.92
C LEU A 112 15.27 1.06 24.54
N SER A 113 16.10 0.50 25.44
CA SER A 113 16.76 -0.78 25.22
C SER A 113 15.77 -1.95 25.14
N ILE A 114 14.70 -1.94 25.95
CA ILE A 114 13.63 -2.94 25.85
C ILE A 114 12.87 -2.77 24.53
N CYS A 115 12.52 -1.53 24.15
CA CYS A 115 11.87 -1.25 22.87
C CYS A 115 12.71 -1.75 21.69
N GLU A 116 14.02 -1.46 21.69
CA GLU A 116 14.96 -1.91 20.66
C GLU A 116 15.02 -3.44 20.58
N LYS A 117 15.10 -4.13 21.72
CA LYS A 117 15.02 -5.60 21.81
C LYS A 117 13.77 -6.17 21.11
N HIS A 118 12.66 -5.45 21.18
CA HIS A 118 11.36 -5.84 20.61
C HIS A 118 11.02 -5.14 19.29
N HIS A 119 12.01 -4.51 18.63
CA HIS A 119 11.85 -3.82 17.34
C HIS A 119 10.78 -2.70 17.35
N ILE A 120 10.60 -2.05 18.51
CA ILE A 120 9.65 -0.97 18.73
C ILE A 120 10.41 0.36 18.84
N ARG A 121 9.85 1.42 18.26
CA ARG A 121 10.35 2.79 18.42
C ARG A 121 9.26 3.67 19.04
N PRO A 122 9.44 4.20 20.27
CA PRO A 122 8.37 4.94 20.94
C PRO A 122 8.19 6.36 20.44
N MET A 123 6.96 6.86 20.60
CA MET A 123 6.59 8.27 20.57
C MET A 123 6.45 8.76 22.01
N PHE A 124 7.27 9.72 22.44
CA PHE A 124 7.18 10.22 23.82
C PHE A 124 6.29 11.45 23.93
N VAL A 125 5.39 11.43 24.92
CA VAL A 125 4.46 12.52 25.23
C VAL A 125 4.93 13.32 26.44
N PHE A 126 5.03 14.65 26.32
CA PHE A 126 5.51 15.51 27.42
C PHE A 126 4.42 16.04 28.35
N PHE A 127 3.32 16.52 27.77
CA PHE A 127 2.26 17.21 28.50
C PHE A 127 0.90 16.58 28.18
N ASP A 128 -0.05 16.70 29.10
CA ASP A 128 -1.38 16.11 29.00
C ASP A 128 -2.42 16.94 29.76
N ASP A 129 -3.54 17.24 29.10
CA ASP A 129 -4.71 17.90 29.70
C ASP A 129 -5.79 16.89 30.14
N CYS A 130 -5.59 15.58 29.95
CA CYS A 130 -6.38 14.52 30.58
C CYS A 130 -5.75 14.08 31.92
N TRP A 131 -6.45 13.60 32.93
CA TRP A 131 -7.90 13.56 33.18
C TRP A 131 -8.14 14.19 34.55
N ASN A 132 -7.55 13.62 35.61
CA ASN A 132 -7.60 14.17 36.96
C ASN A 132 -6.68 15.40 37.08
N GLU A 133 -7.18 16.46 37.73
CA GLU A 133 -6.56 17.79 37.77
C GLU A 133 -5.18 17.83 38.42
N GLU A 134 -4.96 17.01 39.46
CA GLU A 134 -3.76 17.10 40.29
C GLU A 134 -2.86 15.88 40.10
N THR A 135 -1.58 16.17 39.89
CA THR A 135 -0.50 15.18 39.90
C THR A 135 0.20 15.23 41.25
N VAL A 136 0.28 14.08 41.93
CA VAL A 136 0.92 13.95 43.22
C VAL A 136 2.23 13.18 43.10
N LYS A 137 3.27 13.62 43.82
CA LYS A 137 4.53 12.88 43.93
C LYS A 137 4.33 11.58 44.74
N GLY A 138 5.02 10.52 44.35
CA GLY A 138 5.12 9.28 45.13
C GLY A 138 3.98 8.31 44.86
N LYS A 139 3.42 7.69 45.90
CA LYS A 139 2.41 6.64 45.77
C LYS A 139 1.13 7.20 45.12
N GLN A 140 0.75 6.63 43.98
CA GLN A 140 -0.45 7.02 43.25
C GLN A 140 -1.73 6.38 43.84
N PRO A 141 -2.91 6.96 43.57
CA PRO A 141 -4.19 6.39 44.01
C PRO A 141 -4.41 4.96 43.50
N ALA A 142 -5.17 4.16 44.25
CA ALA A 142 -5.62 2.87 43.74
C ALA A 142 -6.67 3.06 42.63
N PRO A 143 -6.74 2.15 41.64
CA PRO A 143 -7.77 2.19 40.61
C PRO A 143 -9.17 2.18 41.22
N LYS A 144 -10.08 2.99 40.67
CA LYS A 144 -11.50 2.92 41.02
C LYS A 144 -12.17 1.88 40.12
N PRO A 145 -12.67 0.75 40.67
CA PRO A 145 -13.29 -0.29 39.86
C PRO A 145 -14.40 0.26 38.96
N GLY A 146 -14.46 -0.21 37.72
CA GLY A 146 -15.50 0.20 36.78
C GLY A 146 -15.41 1.62 36.22
N ILE A 147 -14.36 2.37 36.55
CA ILE A 147 -14.20 3.76 36.10
C ILE A 147 -13.01 3.83 35.13
N HIS A 148 -13.29 4.27 33.90
CA HIS A 148 -12.29 4.53 32.87
C HIS A 148 -11.25 5.56 33.31
N ASN A 149 -9.96 5.32 33.03
CA ASN A 149 -8.83 6.22 33.36
C ASN A 149 -8.85 6.72 34.81
N SER A 150 -9.29 5.87 35.76
CA SER A 150 -9.69 6.31 37.10
C SER A 150 -8.64 7.06 37.93
N GLY A 151 -7.35 6.85 37.63
CA GLY A 151 -6.23 7.55 38.26
C GLY A 151 -5.27 8.21 37.28
N TRP A 152 -5.67 8.41 36.01
CA TRP A 152 -4.86 9.15 35.03
C TRP A 152 -4.83 10.63 35.37
N VAL A 153 -3.68 11.30 35.30
CA VAL A 153 -3.48 12.66 35.82
C VAL A 153 -2.94 13.62 34.76
N GLN A 154 -3.27 14.90 34.90
CA GLN A 154 -2.77 15.97 34.03
C GLN A 154 -1.30 16.31 34.29
N ASP A 155 -0.56 16.62 33.24
CA ASP A 155 0.83 17.11 33.34
C ASP A 155 1.02 18.35 32.47
N PRO A 156 1.27 19.54 33.06
CA PRO A 156 1.40 19.83 34.48
C PRO A 156 0.05 19.80 35.22
N ALA A 157 0.12 19.58 36.54
CA ALA A 157 -1.04 19.68 37.44
C ALA A 157 -1.74 21.04 37.31
N CYS A 158 -3.08 21.04 37.41
CA CYS A 158 -3.93 22.21 37.23
C CYS A 158 -3.58 23.34 38.22
N SER A 159 -3.36 23.01 39.50
CA SER A 159 -2.95 23.95 40.55
C SER A 159 -1.71 24.79 40.22
N LEU A 160 -0.79 24.28 39.39
CA LEU A 160 0.44 24.98 39.02
C LEU A 160 0.23 26.00 37.89
N ARG A 161 -0.87 25.90 37.15
CA ARG A 161 -1.11 26.70 35.94
C ARG A 161 -1.50 28.16 36.25
N ALA A 162 -1.85 28.46 37.50
CA ALA A 162 -2.14 29.83 37.95
C ALA A 162 -0.89 30.73 37.94
N ASP A 163 0.31 30.17 38.14
CA ASP A 163 1.59 30.89 38.09
C ASP A 163 2.49 30.36 36.98
N THR A 164 2.15 30.73 35.74
CA THR A 164 2.95 30.35 34.57
C THR A 164 4.37 30.93 34.59
N ALA A 165 4.59 32.03 35.31
CA ALA A 165 5.91 32.68 35.39
C ALA A 165 6.89 31.80 36.17
N SER A 166 6.44 31.11 37.22
CA SER A 166 7.23 30.12 37.95
C SER A 166 7.22 28.75 37.28
N LEU A 167 6.09 28.34 36.70
CA LEU A 167 5.93 27.00 36.10
C LEU A 167 6.75 26.83 34.81
N PHE A 168 6.66 27.77 33.86
CA PHE A 168 7.27 27.59 32.54
C PHE A 168 8.79 27.45 32.55
N PRO A 169 9.57 28.16 33.38
CA PRO A 169 11.02 27.92 33.49
C PRO A 169 11.36 26.47 33.92
N VAL A 170 10.53 25.85 34.76
CA VAL A 170 10.71 24.46 35.19
C VAL A 170 10.43 23.51 34.03
N LEU A 171 9.30 23.69 33.33
CA LEU A 171 8.92 22.86 32.19
C LEU A 171 9.86 23.04 30.99
N GLU A 172 10.39 24.24 30.78
CA GLU A 172 11.42 24.51 29.77
C GLU A 172 12.67 23.67 30.04
N LYS A 173 13.15 23.67 31.28
CA LYS A 173 14.31 22.89 31.69
C LYS A 173 14.05 21.40 31.53
N TYR A 174 12.85 20.93 31.86
CA TYR A 174 12.42 19.55 31.67
C TYR A 174 12.48 19.12 30.19
N VAL A 175 11.75 19.83 29.31
CA VAL A 175 11.71 19.50 27.88
C VAL A 175 13.11 19.54 27.27
N LYS A 176 13.88 20.60 27.54
CA LYS A 176 15.24 20.73 26.99
C LYS A 176 16.19 19.67 27.50
N ASP A 177 16.11 19.29 28.78
CA ASP A 177 16.99 18.26 29.34
C ASP A 177 16.73 16.90 28.68
N ILE A 178 15.46 16.48 28.57
CA ILE A 178 15.10 15.21 27.95
C ILE A 178 15.44 15.23 26.45
N VAL A 179 14.92 16.20 25.68
CA VAL A 179 15.13 16.24 24.23
C VAL A 179 16.62 16.35 23.92
N SER A 180 17.39 17.20 24.60
CA SER A 180 18.83 17.35 24.31
C SER A 180 19.64 16.09 24.64
N THR A 181 19.21 15.31 25.63
CA THR A 181 19.85 14.03 25.98
C THR A 181 19.68 13.01 24.85
N PHE A 182 18.48 12.90 24.28
CA PHE A 182 18.13 11.87 23.29
C PHE A 182 17.96 12.39 21.85
N LYS A 183 18.38 13.63 21.57
CA LYS A 183 18.11 14.34 20.30
C LYS A 183 18.56 13.62 19.03
N ASN A 184 19.52 12.70 19.14
CA ASN A 184 20.05 11.92 18.02
C ASN A 184 19.83 10.42 18.19
N ASP A 185 19.08 9.99 19.20
CA ASP A 185 18.83 8.58 19.49
C ASP A 185 17.86 7.97 18.45
N PRO A 186 18.32 7.06 17.59
CA PRO A 186 17.47 6.50 16.54
C PRO A 186 16.35 5.61 17.09
N ARG A 187 16.44 5.16 18.36
CA ARG A 187 15.41 4.34 19.00
C ARG A 187 14.10 5.12 19.17
N ILE A 188 14.15 6.46 19.28
CA ILE A 188 12.95 7.30 19.38
C ILE A 188 12.36 7.57 17.99
N LEU A 189 11.03 7.46 17.87
CA LEU A 189 10.31 7.70 16.62
C LEU A 189 9.93 9.17 16.45
N ILE A 190 9.18 9.73 17.40
CA ILE A 190 8.60 11.09 17.38
C ILE A 190 8.61 11.67 18.80
N TRP A 191 8.72 13.00 18.90
CA TRP A 191 8.39 13.75 20.12
C TRP A 191 6.99 14.35 19.99
N ASP A 192 6.01 13.79 20.70
CA ASP A 192 4.63 14.26 20.71
C ASP A 192 4.43 15.22 21.88
N LEU A 193 4.41 16.51 21.63
CA LEU A 193 4.73 17.49 22.66
C LEU A 193 3.60 17.74 23.66
N TYR A 194 2.36 17.48 23.27
CA TYR A 194 1.19 17.75 24.10
C TYR A 194 0.01 16.88 23.66
N ASN A 195 -0.44 16.00 24.54
CA ASN A 195 -1.68 15.27 24.39
C ASN A 195 -2.89 16.16 24.71
N GLU A 196 -3.83 16.17 23.78
CA GLU A 196 -5.14 16.81 23.91
C GLU A 196 -5.15 18.24 24.49
N PRO A 197 -4.33 19.18 23.99
CA PRO A 197 -4.36 20.54 24.49
C PRO A 197 -5.78 21.12 24.38
N GLY A 198 -6.24 21.73 25.47
CA GLY A 198 -7.55 22.33 25.60
C GLY A 198 -8.64 21.41 26.15
N ASN A 199 -8.33 20.13 26.42
CA ASN A 199 -9.26 19.24 27.12
C ASN A 199 -9.42 19.64 28.59
N SER A 200 -10.28 18.93 29.34
CA SER A 200 -10.58 19.19 30.76
C SER A 200 -10.93 20.65 31.06
N ARG A 201 -11.64 21.31 30.11
CA ARG A 201 -12.08 22.71 30.17
C ARG A 201 -10.96 23.76 30.09
N HIS A 202 -9.74 23.39 29.72
CA HIS A 202 -8.67 24.36 29.49
C HIS A 202 -8.95 25.22 28.24
N GLY A 203 -9.51 24.64 27.18
CA GLY A 203 -9.75 25.34 25.91
C GLY A 203 -8.50 26.06 25.42
N ILE A 204 -8.65 27.32 25.00
CA ILE A 204 -7.55 28.14 24.49
C ILE A 204 -6.41 28.38 25.51
N ASN A 205 -6.65 28.16 26.81
CA ASN A 205 -5.65 28.41 27.85
C ASN A 205 -4.44 27.46 27.78
N SER A 206 -4.53 26.36 27.02
CA SER A 206 -3.39 25.46 26.78
C SER A 206 -2.43 25.99 25.70
N LEU A 207 -2.85 26.97 24.89
CA LEU A 207 -2.07 27.49 23.76
C LEU A 207 -0.70 28.07 24.17
N PRO A 208 -0.52 28.81 25.28
CA PRO A 208 0.79 29.30 25.70
C PRO A 208 1.78 28.16 26.00
N LEU A 209 1.34 27.12 26.70
CA LEU A 209 2.19 25.95 26.98
C LEU A 209 2.49 25.17 25.70
N LEU A 210 1.50 24.98 24.82
CA LEU A 210 1.69 24.34 23.52
C LEU A 210 2.74 25.08 22.66
N LYS A 211 2.63 26.41 22.54
CA LYS A 211 3.60 27.26 21.83
C LYS A 211 5.00 27.10 22.41
N ASN A 212 5.10 27.10 23.73
CA ASN A 212 6.37 26.96 24.43
C ASN A 212 6.97 25.55 24.27
N ALA A 213 6.18 24.49 24.32
CA ALA A 213 6.63 23.12 24.11
C ALA A 213 7.34 22.96 22.76
N PHE A 214 6.72 23.42 21.66
CA PHE A 214 7.34 23.43 20.33
C PHE A 214 8.61 24.28 20.29
N LYS A 215 8.58 25.47 20.88
CA LYS A 215 9.75 26.36 20.95
C LYS A 215 10.91 25.68 21.68
N TRP A 216 10.68 25.08 22.84
CA TRP A 216 11.70 24.44 23.66
C TRP A 216 12.29 23.21 22.97
N ALA A 217 11.44 22.34 22.42
CA ALA A 217 11.87 21.16 21.68
C ALA A 217 12.73 21.53 20.45
N ARG A 218 12.31 22.52 19.65
CA ARG A 218 13.10 23.00 18.50
C ARG A 218 14.43 23.60 18.89
N GLN A 219 14.52 24.28 20.04
CA GLN A 219 15.79 24.80 20.56
C GLN A 219 16.79 23.70 20.90
N SER A 220 16.33 22.48 21.19
CA SER A 220 17.18 21.30 21.39
C SER A 220 17.62 20.63 20.08
N ASN A 221 17.05 21.02 18.94
CA ASN A 221 17.38 20.55 17.59
C ASN A 221 17.42 19.01 17.45
N PRO A 222 16.30 18.30 17.72
CA PRO A 222 16.21 16.85 17.54
C PRO A 222 16.29 16.44 16.06
N SER A 223 16.79 15.23 15.84
CA SER A 223 16.78 14.56 14.55
C SER A 223 15.42 13.93 14.23
N GLN A 224 14.59 13.68 15.25
CA GLN A 224 13.22 13.16 15.15
C GLN A 224 12.21 14.29 14.90
N PRO A 225 11.07 14.00 14.25
CA PRO A 225 10.00 14.97 14.06
C PRO A 225 9.27 15.32 15.37
N LEU A 226 8.66 16.50 15.38
CA LEU A 226 7.78 17.00 16.44
C LEU A 226 6.30 16.94 16.02
N SER A 227 5.41 16.61 16.95
CA SER A 227 3.95 16.63 16.74
C SER A 227 3.18 17.12 17.96
N ALA A 228 1.90 17.44 17.78
CA ALA A 228 0.91 17.55 18.86
C ALA A 228 -0.48 17.27 18.30
N GLY A 229 -1.20 16.29 18.87
CA GLY A 229 -2.38 15.68 18.26
C GLY A 229 -3.65 16.53 18.28
N ILE A 230 -4.35 16.64 17.14
CA ILE A 230 -5.71 17.20 17.10
C ILE A 230 -6.70 16.15 17.60
N TRP A 231 -7.50 16.50 18.60
CA TRP A 231 -8.50 15.59 19.17
C TRP A 231 -9.93 16.14 19.06
N TYR A 232 -10.09 17.44 18.80
CA TYR A 232 -11.38 18.10 18.70
C TYR A 232 -11.32 19.36 17.84
N PHE A 233 -12.28 19.55 16.93
CA PHE A 233 -12.28 20.68 16.00
C PHE A 233 -12.85 22.00 16.56
N GLY A 234 -13.43 22.02 17.77
CA GLY A 234 -14.08 23.21 18.30
C GLY A 234 -13.16 24.23 18.98
N CYS A 235 -11.85 24.15 18.81
CA CYS A 235 -10.91 25.22 19.17
C CYS A 235 -9.98 25.52 17.98
N PRO A 236 -10.44 26.33 17.00
CA PRO A 236 -9.73 26.55 15.74
C PRO A 236 -8.32 27.10 15.92
N GLU A 237 -8.08 28.01 16.87
CA GLU A 237 -6.76 28.61 17.07
C GLU A 237 -5.72 27.61 17.60
N LEU A 238 -6.13 26.64 18.43
CA LEU A 238 -5.26 25.53 18.85
C LEU A 238 -4.92 24.64 17.65
N ASN A 239 -5.96 24.22 16.92
CA ASN A 239 -5.81 23.30 15.79
C ASN A 239 -4.95 23.90 14.67
N GLU A 240 -5.13 25.19 14.34
CA GLU A 240 -4.31 25.91 13.40
C GLU A 240 -2.83 25.88 13.83
N PHE A 241 -2.55 26.23 15.09
CA PHE A 241 -1.19 26.19 15.60
C PHE A 241 -0.55 24.79 15.53
N GLN A 242 -1.31 23.74 15.88
CA GLN A 242 -0.85 22.35 15.83
C GLN A 242 -0.51 21.93 14.39
N LEU A 243 -1.37 22.23 13.42
CA LEU A 243 -1.16 21.91 12.00
C LEU A 243 0.04 22.64 11.40
N GLU A 244 0.21 23.91 11.75
CA GLU A 244 1.32 24.74 11.25
C GLU A 244 2.67 24.35 11.84
N ASN A 245 2.69 23.82 13.07
CA ASN A 245 3.93 23.58 13.81
C ASN A 245 4.35 22.11 13.91
N SER A 246 3.47 21.17 13.59
CA SER A 246 3.83 19.76 13.57
C SER A 246 4.59 19.39 12.30
N ASP A 247 5.69 18.66 12.45
CA ASP A 247 6.43 18.09 11.33
C ASP A 247 5.62 16.96 10.66
N VAL A 248 4.91 16.20 11.49
CA VAL A 248 3.98 15.10 11.15
C VAL A 248 2.64 15.38 11.82
N VAL A 249 1.53 15.26 11.09
CA VAL A 249 0.19 15.48 11.66
C VAL A 249 -0.20 14.29 12.53
N THR A 250 -0.47 14.51 13.80
CA THR A 250 -1.08 13.52 14.70
C THR A 250 -2.51 13.92 15.02
N TYR A 251 -3.39 12.95 15.26
CA TYR A 251 -4.78 13.21 15.63
C TYR A 251 -5.44 12.02 16.31
N HIS A 252 -6.53 12.27 17.03
CA HIS A 252 -7.35 11.25 17.69
C HIS A 252 -8.73 11.20 17.02
N ASN A 253 -9.26 10.00 16.79
CA ASN A 253 -10.62 9.85 16.27
C ASN A 253 -11.21 8.50 16.66
N TYR A 254 -12.24 8.55 17.51
CA TYR A 254 -12.94 7.39 18.07
C TYR A 254 -14.31 7.12 17.42
N SER A 255 -14.55 7.67 16.23
CA SER A 255 -15.81 7.50 15.49
C SER A 255 -15.76 6.30 14.54
N ASP A 256 -16.90 5.99 13.93
CA ASP A 256 -16.99 4.93 12.93
C ASP A 256 -16.17 5.23 11.65
N GLU A 257 -16.01 4.22 10.80
CA GLU A 257 -15.19 4.30 9.57
C GLU A 257 -15.54 5.52 8.70
N LYS A 258 -16.84 5.80 8.52
CA LYS A 258 -17.32 6.88 7.66
C LYS A 258 -16.92 8.26 8.19
N ASN A 259 -17.12 8.52 9.49
CA ASN A 259 -16.76 9.80 10.09
C ASN A 259 -15.24 9.95 10.23
N HIS A 260 -14.52 8.85 10.45
CA HIS A 260 -13.07 8.85 10.49
C HIS A 260 -12.45 9.18 9.13
N GLU A 261 -13.00 8.64 8.04
CA GLU A 261 -12.54 8.95 6.68
C GLU A 261 -12.66 10.44 6.32
N LEU A 262 -13.68 11.14 6.84
CA LEU A 262 -13.82 12.59 6.67
C LEU A 262 -12.65 13.35 7.31
N TRP A 263 -12.19 12.94 8.49
CA TRP A 263 -11.04 13.56 9.15
C TRP A 263 -9.75 13.32 8.35
N ILE A 264 -9.54 12.10 7.87
CA ILE A 264 -8.40 11.75 7.02
C ILE A 264 -8.37 12.65 5.78
N ASN A 265 -9.52 12.82 5.11
CA ASN A 265 -9.63 13.64 3.91
C ASN A 265 -9.35 15.13 4.19
N PHE A 266 -9.85 15.66 5.31
CA PHE A 266 -9.58 17.04 5.72
C PHE A 266 -8.10 17.26 6.05
N LEU A 267 -7.52 16.40 6.89
CA LEU A 267 -6.13 16.54 7.34
C LEU A 267 -5.12 16.28 6.20
N ARG A 268 -5.48 15.46 5.21
CA ARG A 268 -4.65 15.23 4.02
C ARG A 268 -4.33 16.51 3.26
N MET A 269 -5.20 17.52 3.31
CA MET A 269 -4.98 18.82 2.66
C MET A 269 -3.69 19.52 3.14
N GLN A 270 -3.18 19.14 4.31
CA GLN A 270 -1.92 19.66 4.84
C GLN A 270 -0.69 19.18 4.05
N GLY A 271 -0.80 18.07 3.29
CA GLY A 271 0.29 17.50 2.50
C GLY A 271 1.45 16.95 3.35
N ARG A 272 1.17 16.59 4.60
CA ARG A 272 2.11 16.01 5.55
C ARG A 272 1.69 14.56 5.86
N PRO A 273 2.64 13.71 6.29
CA PRO A 273 2.31 12.41 6.84
C PRO A 273 1.35 12.52 8.03
N MET A 274 0.56 11.47 8.25
CA MET A 274 -0.46 11.43 9.30
C MET A 274 -0.33 10.17 10.15
N ILE A 275 -0.57 10.31 11.45
CA ILE A 275 -0.69 9.19 12.40
C ILE A 275 -1.94 9.43 13.23
N CYS A 276 -2.88 8.49 13.22
CA CYS A 276 -3.97 8.45 14.17
C CYS A 276 -3.40 7.89 15.48
N THR A 277 -3.26 8.75 16.47
CA THR A 277 -2.62 8.43 17.75
C THR A 277 -3.56 7.71 18.71
N GLU A 278 -4.87 7.79 18.48
CA GLU A 278 -5.91 7.12 19.26
C GLU A 278 -7.17 6.88 18.39
N TYR A 279 -7.66 5.63 18.30
CA TYR A 279 -8.91 5.34 17.56
C TYR A 279 -9.86 4.31 18.18
N MET A 280 -9.36 3.27 18.84
CA MET A 280 -10.20 2.15 19.30
C MET A 280 -11.28 2.62 20.28
N ALA A 281 -12.55 2.39 19.94
CA ALA A 281 -13.69 2.64 20.81
C ALA A 281 -14.83 1.71 20.39
N ARG A 282 -14.84 0.48 20.94
CA ARG A 282 -15.75 -0.57 20.43
C ARG A 282 -17.23 -0.22 20.46
N ARG A 283 -17.64 0.61 21.41
CA ARG A 283 -19.03 1.11 21.53
C ARG A 283 -19.44 2.09 20.42
N ASN A 284 -18.47 2.73 19.78
CA ASN A 284 -18.69 3.73 18.74
C ASN A 284 -18.52 3.15 17.33
N ASN A 285 -18.52 1.81 17.20
CA ASN A 285 -18.22 1.12 15.94
C ASN A 285 -16.82 1.47 15.39
N SER A 286 -15.87 1.74 16.28
CA SER A 286 -14.45 1.88 15.95
C SER A 286 -13.71 0.63 16.44
N HIS A 287 -13.51 -0.33 15.53
CA HIS A 287 -12.90 -1.64 15.77
C HIS A 287 -11.59 -1.78 14.97
N PHE A 288 -10.84 -2.85 15.23
CA PHE A 288 -9.66 -3.13 14.41
C PHE A 288 -10.07 -3.43 12.96
N GLU A 289 -11.14 -4.20 12.79
CA GLU A 289 -11.65 -4.76 11.53
C GLU A 289 -12.11 -3.71 10.51
N ASN A 290 -12.50 -2.51 10.97
CA ASN A 290 -12.93 -1.43 10.08
C ASN A 290 -11.96 -0.24 10.06
N ILE A 291 -11.35 0.14 11.20
CA ILE A 291 -10.49 1.31 11.25
C ILE A 291 -9.05 1.01 10.81
N MET A 292 -8.45 -0.14 11.16
CA MET A 292 -7.08 -0.43 10.71
C MET A 292 -6.98 -0.49 9.18
N PRO A 293 -7.91 -1.15 8.43
CA PRO A 293 -7.90 -1.09 6.97
C PRO A 293 -8.03 0.32 6.42
N LEU A 294 -8.93 1.14 6.97
CA LEU A 294 -9.09 2.55 6.60
C LEU A 294 -7.78 3.33 6.78
N LEU A 295 -7.12 3.18 7.92
CA LEU A 295 -5.86 3.88 8.20
C LEU A 295 -4.75 3.38 7.27
N LYS A 296 -4.62 2.07 7.07
CA LYS A 296 -3.58 1.47 6.24
C LYS A 296 -3.74 1.83 4.76
N ARG A 297 -4.95 1.77 4.20
CA ARG A 297 -5.22 2.16 2.80
C ARG A 297 -4.88 3.63 2.55
N ASN A 298 -5.11 4.49 3.55
CA ASN A 298 -4.79 5.91 3.49
C ASN A 298 -3.35 6.27 3.92
N ASN A 299 -2.49 5.27 4.18
CA ASN A 299 -1.11 5.43 4.67
C ASN A 299 -1.00 6.24 5.98
N VAL A 300 -2.00 6.13 6.84
CA VAL A 300 -2.04 6.77 8.16
C VAL A 300 -1.56 5.76 9.20
N GLY A 301 -0.64 6.16 10.10
CA GLY A 301 -0.23 5.30 11.22
C GLY A 301 -1.40 5.03 12.17
N ALA A 302 -1.43 3.85 12.79
CA ALA A 302 -2.56 3.39 13.59
C ALA A 302 -2.14 3.05 15.02
N ILE A 303 -2.40 3.97 15.95
CA ILE A 303 -2.17 3.76 17.38
C ILE A 303 -3.53 3.76 18.09
N ASN A 304 -3.86 2.67 18.77
CA ASN A 304 -5.08 2.63 19.59
C ASN A 304 -4.81 3.10 21.03
N TRP A 305 -5.85 3.52 21.75
CA TRP A 305 -5.77 3.62 23.20
C TRP A 305 -5.91 2.22 23.80
N GLY A 306 -5.18 1.92 24.89
CA GLY A 306 -5.20 0.64 25.59
C GLY A 306 -4.34 -0.48 24.97
N PHE A 307 -3.85 -1.39 25.79
CA PHE A 307 -3.10 -2.57 25.34
C PHE A 307 -3.33 -3.76 26.26
N VAL A 308 -2.85 -3.67 27.50
CA VAL A 308 -3.04 -4.69 28.54
C VAL A 308 -3.91 -4.11 29.64
N SER A 309 -5.01 -4.79 29.96
CA SER A 309 -5.92 -4.42 31.04
C SER A 309 -5.16 -4.33 32.36
N GLY A 310 -5.05 -3.12 32.89
CA GLY A 310 -4.26 -2.81 34.08
C GLY A 310 -4.93 -1.78 34.98
N LYS A 311 -4.13 -1.20 35.86
CA LYS A 311 -4.60 -0.20 36.84
C LYS A 311 -5.32 1.01 36.22
N THR A 312 -4.99 1.37 34.98
CA THR A 312 -5.61 2.50 34.26
C THR A 312 -7.11 2.28 33.97
N ASN A 313 -7.60 1.03 33.96
CA ASN A 313 -9.02 0.67 33.73
C ASN A 313 -9.58 1.07 32.35
N THR A 314 -8.79 0.91 31.29
CA THR A 314 -9.16 1.24 29.90
C THR A 314 -10.11 0.24 29.23
N ILE A 315 -10.41 -0.89 29.88
CA ILE A 315 -11.49 -1.80 29.45
C ILE A 315 -12.88 -1.19 29.61
N PHE A 316 -13.07 -0.21 30.50
CA PHE A 316 -14.35 0.45 30.74
C PHE A 316 -14.53 1.67 29.82
N ALA A 317 -15.77 1.97 29.47
CA ALA A 317 -16.11 3.06 28.58
C ALA A 317 -16.26 4.41 29.30
N TRP A 318 -16.03 5.50 28.58
CA TRP A 318 -16.37 6.84 29.06
C TRP A 318 -17.85 6.94 29.42
N SER A 319 -18.16 7.76 30.42
CA SER A 319 -19.53 8.14 30.80
C SER A 319 -20.47 6.97 31.15
N ASP A 320 -19.94 5.78 31.42
CA ASP A 320 -20.70 4.60 31.86
C ASP A 320 -19.97 3.87 32.98
N PRO A 321 -19.92 4.44 34.20
CA PRO A 321 -19.22 3.84 35.33
C PRO A 321 -19.89 2.53 35.76
N ARG A 322 -19.08 1.48 35.96
CA ARG A 322 -19.52 0.12 36.33
C ARG A 322 -18.92 -0.36 37.65
N PRO A 323 -19.18 0.32 38.79
CA PRO A 323 -18.42 0.12 40.04
C PRO A 323 -18.48 -1.32 40.60
N ASN A 324 -19.50 -2.10 40.23
CA ASN A 324 -19.71 -3.47 40.70
C ASN A 324 -19.26 -4.53 39.67
N GLU A 325 -18.77 -4.10 38.51
CA GLU A 325 -18.36 -4.98 37.41
C GLU A 325 -16.83 -5.06 37.40
N LYS A 326 -16.29 -6.27 37.38
CA LYS A 326 -14.84 -6.48 37.30
C LYS A 326 -14.33 -6.36 35.86
N GLU A 327 -15.18 -6.72 34.90
CA GLU A 327 -14.84 -6.77 33.49
C GLU A 327 -16.13 -6.62 32.67
N PRO A 328 -16.23 -5.65 31.74
CA PRO A 328 -17.42 -5.44 30.94
C PRO A 328 -17.54 -6.49 29.82
N THR A 329 -18.77 -6.76 29.39
CA THR A 329 -19.03 -7.68 28.25
C THR A 329 -18.38 -7.23 26.94
N VAL A 330 -18.28 -5.92 26.73
CA VAL A 330 -17.56 -5.31 25.60
C VAL A 330 -16.50 -4.41 26.18
N TRP A 331 -15.23 -4.75 25.94
CA TRP A 331 -14.11 -3.91 26.33
C TRP A 331 -14.04 -2.67 25.46
N PHE A 332 -13.64 -1.55 26.05
CA PHE A 332 -13.61 -0.31 25.31
C PHE A 332 -12.35 -0.17 24.44
N HIS A 333 -11.17 -0.38 25.04
CA HIS A 333 -9.88 -0.11 24.40
C HIS A 333 -8.90 -1.28 24.37
N ASP A 334 -8.63 -1.92 25.51
CA ASP A 334 -7.53 -2.89 25.64
C ASP A 334 -7.71 -4.13 24.76
N ILE A 335 -6.59 -4.87 24.60
CA ILE A 335 -6.47 -6.06 23.76
C ILE A 335 -6.33 -7.32 24.63
N TYR A 336 -5.47 -7.26 25.64
CA TYR A 336 -5.11 -8.41 26.47
C TYR A 336 -5.46 -8.24 27.95
N ARG A 337 -5.74 -9.34 28.62
CA ARG A 337 -5.63 -9.47 30.08
C ARG A 337 -4.16 -9.62 30.49
N GLN A 338 -3.87 -9.50 31.78
CA GLN A 338 -2.49 -9.57 32.32
C GLN A 338 -1.83 -10.95 32.17
N ASP A 339 -2.62 -11.98 31.88
CA ASP A 339 -2.19 -13.35 31.56
C ASP A 339 -2.06 -13.61 30.06
N LYS A 340 -2.19 -12.55 29.22
CA LYS A 340 -2.20 -12.57 27.75
C LYS A 340 -3.47 -13.16 27.12
N THR A 341 -4.50 -13.51 27.90
CA THR A 341 -5.78 -13.93 27.31
C THR A 341 -6.42 -12.74 26.60
N PRO A 342 -6.71 -12.82 25.28
CA PRO A 342 -7.26 -11.69 24.54
C PRO A 342 -8.72 -11.41 24.89
N PHE A 343 -9.17 -10.17 24.68
CA PHE A 343 -10.59 -9.84 24.70
C PHE A 343 -11.36 -10.66 23.66
N ASP A 344 -10.91 -10.61 22.40
CA ASP A 344 -11.41 -11.43 21.30
C ASP A 344 -10.23 -12.04 20.51
N PRO A 345 -10.10 -13.38 20.43
CA PRO A 345 -9.07 -14.04 19.61
C PRO A 345 -9.10 -13.66 18.13
N LYS A 346 -10.27 -13.29 17.58
CA LYS A 346 -10.40 -12.90 16.17
C LYS A 346 -9.72 -11.56 15.89
N GLU A 347 -9.78 -10.62 16.84
CA GLU A 347 -9.05 -9.36 16.74
C GLU A 347 -7.53 -9.61 16.69
N ILE A 348 -7.02 -10.58 17.46
CA ILE A 348 -5.59 -10.93 17.45
C ILE A 348 -5.16 -11.46 16.08
N GLU A 349 -5.92 -12.40 15.51
CA GLU A 349 -5.67 -12.93 14.17
C GLU A 349 -5.70 -11.79 13.14
N PHE A 350 -6.69 -10.91 13.22
CA PHE A 350 -6.85 -9.79 12.31
C PHE A 350 -5.70 -8.77 12.42
N ILE A 351 -5.31 -8.37 13.63
CA ILE A 351 -4.18 -7.47 13.88
C ILE A 351 -2.90 -8.04 13.27
N LYS A 352 -2.60 -9.33 13.53
CA LYS A 352 -1.40 -9.97 12.99
C LYS A 352 -1.39 -10.04 11.47
N LYS A 353 -2.54 -10.28 10.82
CA LYS A 353 -2.68 -10.19 9.37
C LYS A 353 -2.42 -8.76 8.89
N MET A 354 -3.06 -7.78 9.52
CA MET A 354 -2.94 -6.35 9.16
C MET A 354 -1.54 -5.80 9.34
N THR A 355 -0.80 -6.21 10.37
CA THR A 355 0.60 -5.81 10.58
C THR A 355 1.57 -6.60 9.71
N GLY A 356 1.11 -7.67 9.05
CA GLY A 356 1.93 -8.57 8.26
C GLY A 356 2.77 -9.54 9.09
N LYS A 357 2.51 -9.62 10.41
CA LYS A 357 3.14 -10.60 11.31
C LYS A 357 2.72 -12.02 10.96
N GLU A 358 1.47 -12.19 10.55
CA GLU A 358 0.98 -13.41 9.91
C GLU A 358 0.59 -13.07 8.47
N SER A 359 0.94 -13.94 7.53
CA SER A 359 0.54 -13.81 6.13
C SER A 359 0.35 -15.21 5.56
N ASN A 360 -0.75 -15.41 4.85
CA ASN A 360 -1.05 -16.65 4.16
C ASN A 360 -0.50 -16.70 2.72
N VAL A 361 0.30 -15.71 2.31
CA VAL A 361 0.95 -15.68 1.00
C VAL A 361 1.98 -16.81 0.89
N GLN A 362 1.79 -17.68 -0.11
CA GLN A 362 2.71 -18.79 -0.40
C GLN A 362 3.47 -18.51 -1.69
N LEU A 363 4.74 -18.12 -1.59
CA LEU A 363 5.57 -17.82 -2.75
C LEU A 363 5.97 -19.10 -3.48
N MET A 364 5.94 -19.04 -4.82
CA MET A 364 6.56 -20.04 -5.68
C MET A 364 8.07 -20.02 -5.47
N LYS A 365 8.66 -21.22 -5.49
CA LYS A 365 10.09 -21.45 -5.23
C LYS A 365 10.94 -20.95 -6.40
N PRO A 366 11.87 -19.99 -6.20
CA PRO A 366 12.71 -19.47 -7.28
C PRO A 366 13.52 -20.54 -8.01
N GLU A 367 13.89 -21.62 -7.31
CA GLU A 367 14.66 -22.75 -7.87
C GLU A 367 13.88 -23.48 -8.97
N ASN A 368 12.54 -23.48 -8.90
CA ASN A 368 11.67 -24.07 -9.93
C ASN A 368 11.63 -23.27 -11.25
N PHE A 369 12.24 -22.09 -11.27
CA PHE A 369 12.31 -21.18 -12.42
C PHE A 369 13.75 -20.83 -12.80
N ASN A 370 14.73 -21.55 -12.23
CA ASN A 370 16.14 -21.27 -12.45
C ASN A 370 16.70 -22.20 -13.52
N GLU A 371 16.74 -21.72 -14.76
CA GLU A 371 17.31 -22.44 -15.90
C GLU A 371 18.07 -21.47 -16.80
N LYS A 372 19.08 -21.96 -17.53
CA LYS A 372 19.81 -21.18 -18.52
C LYS A 372 19.60 -21.78 -19.91
N ILE A 373 18.95 -21.03 -20.79
CA ILE A 373 18.66 -21.43 -22.17
C ILE A 373 19.32 -20.41 -23.11
N ASP A 374 20.05 -20.88 -24.10
CA ASP A 374 20.75 -20.04 -25.10
C ASP A 374 21.58 -18.90 -24.50
N GLY A 375 22.25 -19.19 -23.38
CA GLY A 375 23.08 -18.22 -22.67
C GLY A 375 22.32 -17.24 -21.77
N LYS A 376 20.98 -17.19 -21.83
CA LYS A 376 20.13 -16.32 -21.02
C LYS A 376 19.64 -17.03 -19.76
N GLN A 377 19.74 -16.35 -18.63
CA GLN A 377 19.26 -16.83 -17.35
C GLN A 377 17.76 -16.58 -17.21
N ILE A 378 17.00 -17.61 -16.84
CA ILE A 378 15.61 -17.52 -16.42
C ILE A 378 15.58 -17.40 -14.89
N SER A 379 14.72 -16.53 -14.37
CA SER A 379 14.59 -16.26 -12.94
C SER A 379 13.16 -15.90 -12.59
N LEU A 380 12.86 -15.96 -11.30
CA LEU A 380 11.61 -15.50 -10.71
C LEU A 380 11.87 -14.27 -9.84
N PHE A 381 11.15 -13.19 -10.11
CA PHE A 381 11.25 -11.90 -9.44
C PHE A 381 10.01 -11.70 -8.59
N THR A 382 10.16 -11.25 -7.34
CA THR A 382 9.04 -10.96 -6.45
C THR A 382 8.93 -9.46 -6.23
N LEU A 383 7.76 -8.90 -6.50
CA LEU A 383 7.40 -7.51 -6.19
C LEU A 383 6.42 -7.53 -5.02
N LYS A 384 6.63 -6.70 -3.99
CA LYS A 384 5.74 -6.57 -2.83
C LYS A 384 5.52 -5.11 -2.47
N ASN A 385 4.27 -4.72 -2.24
CA ASN A 385 3.95 -3.36 -1.80
C ASN A 385 3.76 -3.26 -0.27
N ARG A 386 3.59 -2.04 0.24
CA ARG A 386 3.38 -1.79 1.69
C ARG A 386 2.07 -2.39 2.24
N GLN A 387 1.10 -2.66 1.37
CA GLN A 387 -0.16 -3.30 1.70
C GLN A 387 -0.07 -4.83 1.72
N GLY A 388 1.12 -5.41 1.47
CA GLY A 388 1.32 -6.85 1.45
C GLY A 388 0.91 -7.54 0.14
N MET A 389 0.27 -6.82 -0.81
CA MET A 389 0.02 -7.37 -2.15
C MET A 389 1.36 -7.78 -2.77
N THR A 390 1.38 -8.94 -3.41
CA THR A 390 2.61 -9.56 -3.88
C THR A 390 2.42 -10.17 -5.25
N ALA A 391 3.32 -9.87 -6.19
CA ALA A 391 3.35 -10.47 -7.51
C ALA A 391 4.68 -11.19 -7.74
N GLN A 392 4.65 -12.40 -8.32
CA GLN A 392 5.85 -13.06 -8.80
C GLN A 392 5.85 -13.12 -10.32
N ILE A 393 6.95 -12.70 -10.95
CA ILE A 393 7.08 -12.55 -12.40
C ILE A 393 8.32 -13.29 -12.85
N THR A 394 8.23 -14.11 -13.90
CA THR A 394 9.40 -14.71 -14.53
C THR A 394 9.74 -14.00 -15.84
N ASN A 395 11.03 -13.89 -16.16
CA ASN A 395 11.47 -13.34 -17.44
C ASN A 395 11.32 -14.33 -18.61
N TYR A 396 10.87 -15.56 -18.37
CA TYR A 396 10.38 -16.45 -19.42
C TYR A 396 8.98 -16.01 -19.89
N GLY A 397 8.93 -15.43 -21.09
CA GLY A 397 7.75 -14.78 -21.66
C GLY A 397 7.20 -13.60 -20.86
N GLY A 398 8.00 -13.08 -19.91
CA GLY A 398 7.59 -12.00 -19.01
C GLY A 398 6.32 -12.31 -18.21
N ARG A 399 6.13 -13.58 -17.82
CA ARG A 399 4.88 -14.06 -17.21
C ARG A 399 4.69 -13.58 -15.79
N VAL A 400 3.47 -13.16 -15.47
CA VAL A 400 3.00 -13.09 -14.07
C VAL A 400 2.61 -14.50 -13.63
N VAL A 401 3.32 -15.04 -12.64
CA VAL A 401 3.20 -16.42 -12.15
C VAL A 401 2.20 -16.53 -10.99
N SER A 402 2.21 -15.55 -10.09
CA SER A 402 1.26 -15.42 -8.98
C SER A 402 0.95 -13.95 -8.72
N LEU A 403 -0.27 -13.69 -8.26
CA LEU A 403 -0.75 -12.35 -7.91
C LEU A 403 -1.64 -12.44 -6.67
N TRP A 404 -1.04 -12.17 -5.52
CA TRP A 404 -1.68 -12.25 -4.22
C TRP A 404 -2.30 -10.92 -3.81
N VAL A 405 -3.63 -10.90 -3.67
CA VAL A 405 -4.41 -9.69 -3.32
C VAL A 405 -5.20 -9.91 -2.03
N PRO A 406 -5.33 -8.91 -1.15
CA PRO A 406 -6.07 -9.06 0.11
C PRO A 406 -7.58 -9.02 -0.13
N ASP A 407 -8.33 -9.85 0.58
CA ASP A 407 -9.79 -9.75 0.68
C ASP A 407 -10.24 -8.82 1.83
N LYS A 408 -11.56 -8.74 2.09
CA LYS A 408 -12.12 -7.91 3.17
C LYS A 408 -11.70 -8.31 4.60
N LYS A 409 -11.18 -9.53 4.78
CA LYS A 409 -10.62 -10.03 6.05
C LYS A 409 -9.10 -9.95 6.07
N TYR A 410 -8.51 -9.35 5.04
CA TYR A 410 -7.07 -9.29 4.83
C TYR A 410 -6.42 -10.68 4.64
N ASP A 411 -7.21 -11.67 4.21
CA ASP A 411 -6.71 -12.95 3.73
C ASP A 411 -6.30 -12.79 2.27
N PHE A 412 -5.05 -13.12 1.96
CA PHE A 412 -4.54 -12.97 0.59
C PHE A 412 -4.99 -14.13 -0.29
N LYS A 413 -5.39 -13.83 -1.51
CA LYS A 413 -5.79 -14.78 -2.54
C LYS A 413 -4.89 -14.63 -3.75
N ASP A 414 -4.32 -15.74 -4.23
CA ASP A 414 -3.68 -15.76 -5.55
C ASP A 414 -4.78 -15.82 -6.62
N VAL A 415 -5.02 -14.71 -7.30
CA VAL A 415 -6.18 -14.51 -8.18
C VAL A 415 -5.90 -14.79 -9.65
N ILE A 416 -4.76 -15.40 -9.99
CA ILE A 416 -4.47 -15.79 -11.37
C ILE A 416 -4.15 -17.27 -11.48
N THR A 417 -4.45 -17.88 -12.63
CA THR A 417 -3.98 -19.23 -12.96
C THR A 417 -2.47 -19.25 -13.25
N GLY A 418 -1.92 -20.44 -13.45
CA GLY A 418 -0.53 -20.65 -13.83
C GLY A 418 0.02 -21.95 -13.26
N TYR A 419 1.35 -22.09 -13.28
CA TYR A 419 2.07 -23.27 -12.81
C TYR A 419 3.14 -22.90 -11.78
N SER A 420 3.51 -23.88 -10.96
CA SER A 420 4.52 -23.71 -9.89
C SER A 420 5.97 -23.89 -10.35
N SER A 421 6.22 -24.07 -11.65
CA SER A 421 7.55 -24.25 -12.23
C SER A 421 7.63 -23.84 -13.70
N LEU A 422 8.85 -23.52 -14.17
CA LEU A 422 9.14 -23.24 -15.57
C LEU A 422 8.76 -24.42 -16.48
N LYS A 423 9.08 -25.65 -16.06
CA LYS A 423 8.74 -26.87 -16.80
C LYS A 423 7.22 -27.00 -17.00
N GLY A 424 6.42 -26.63 -16.00
CA GLY A 424 4.97 -26.59 -16.12
C GLY A 424 4.50 -25.67 -17.25
N PHE A 425 5.07 -24.46 -17.34
CA PHE A 425 4.78 -23.54 -18.44
C PHE A 425 5.24 -24.07 -19.81
N GLN A 426 6.39 -24.74 -19.89
CA GLN A 426 6.92 -25.29 -21.15
C GLN A 426 6.14 -26.51 -21.67
N GLN A 427 5.52 -27.28 -20.79
CA GLN A 427 4.81 -28.52 -21.12
C GLN A 427 3.30 -28.36 -21.23
N SER A 428 2.79 -27.19 -20.86
CA SER A 428 1.37 -26.86 -20.90
C SER A 428 0.81 -26.88 -22.33
N THR A 429 -0.46 -27.27 -22.47
CA THR A 429 -1.23 -27.05 -23.69
C THR A 429 -1.79 -25.63 -23.79
N GLU A 430 -1.94 -24.93 -22.66
CA GLU A 430 -2.30 -23.51 -22.55
C GLU A 430 -1.05 -22.66 -22.27
N VAL A 431 -0.37 -22.26 -23.34
CA VAL A 431 0.95 -21.62 -23.29
C VAL A 431 0.92 -20.13 -22.88
N TYR A 432 -0.26 -19.51 -22.79
CA TYR A 432 -0.40 -18.07 -22.62
C TYR A 432 -0.63 -17.62 -21.18
N PHE A 433 -0.81 -18.53 -20.20
CA PHE A 433 -1.06 -18.14 -18.81
C PHE A 433 -0.05 -17.11 -18.28
N GLY A 434 -0.55 -15.90 -18.02
CA GLY A 434 0.19 -14.78 -17.44
C GLY A 434 1.19 -14.10 -18.38
N ALA A 435 1.31 -14.54 -19.63
CA ALA A 435 2.40 -14.17 -20.54
C ALA A 435 2.23 -12.79 -21.16
N LEU A 436 3.36 -12.17 -21.51
CA LEU A 436 3.39 -11.08 -22.48
C LEU A 436 3.12 -11.63 -23.87
N ILE A 437 2.23 -10.96 -24.59
CA ILE A 437 1.81 -11.33 -25.93
C ILE A 437 2.36 -10.31 -26.93
N GLY A 438 2.89 -10.83 -28.05
CA GLY A 438 3.41 -10.03 -29.14
C GLY A 438 4.16 -10.90 -30.18
N ARG A 439 4.48 -10.37 -31.36
CA ARG A 439 4.43 -8.94 -31.74
C ARG A 439 3.02 -8.37 -31.91
N TYR A 440 2.03 -9.23 -32.19
CA TYR A 440 0.62 -8.86 -32.31
C TYR A 440 -0.26 -9.76 -31.44
N GLY A 441 -0.99 -9.16 -30.51
CA GLY A 441 -2.00 -9.81 -29.67
C GLY A 441 -3.31 -10.06 -30.41
N ASN A 442 -3.96 -11.16 -30.04
CA ASN A 442 -5.13 -11.70 -30.71
C ASN A 442 -4.84 -12.18 -32.15
N ARG A 443 -5.89 -12.28 -32.98
CA ARG A 443 -5.86 -12.95 -34.28
C ARG A 443 -5.56 -12.00 -35.45
N ILE A 444 -4.92 -12.55 -36.48
CA ILE A 444 -4.83 -11.98 -37.83
C ILE A 444 -5.38 -13.02 -38.82
N ALA A 445 -6.38 -12.61 -39.60
CA ALA A 445 -7.08 -13.48 -40.53
C ALA A 445 -6.11 -14.10 -41.54
N LYS A 446 -6.16 -15.43 -41.69
CA LYS A 446 -5.30 -16.18 -42.63
C LYS A 446 -3.80 -15.98 -42.42
N GLY A 447 -3.42 -15.47 -41.24
CA GLY A 447 -2.06 -15.01 -40.94
C GLY A 447 -1.50 -14.06 -41.98
N ARG A 448 -2.34 -13.25 -42.62
CA ARG A 448 -1.93 -12.43 -43.76
C ARG A 448 -2.37 -11.00 -43.54
N PHE A 449 -1.48 -10.06 -43.86
CA PHE A 449 -1.80 -8.64 -43.89
C PHE A 449 -1.00 -7.93 -44.99
N GLU A 450 -1.42 -6.71 -45.33
CA GLU A 450 -0.71 -5.85 -46.26
C GLU A 450 -0.15 -4.62 -45.52
N LEU A 451 1.10 -4.27 -45.83
CA LEU A 451 1.74 -3.07 -45.30
C LEU A 451 2.56 -2.41 -46.41
N ASN A 452 2.23 -1.14 -46.71
CA ASN A 452 2.87 -0.35 -47.77
C ASN A 452 2.90 -1.07 -49.14
N GLY A 453 1.79 -1.69 -49.55
CA GLY A 453 1.68 -2.40 -50.83
C GLY A 453 2.32 -3.79 -50.86
N LYS A 454 2.90 -4.25 -49.74
CA LYS A 454 3.54 -5.57 -49.63
C LYS A 454 2.69 -6.48 -48.75
N THR A 455 2.38 -7.67 -49.27
CA THR A 455 1.77 -8.75 -48.50
C THR A 455 2.83 -9.42 -47.62
N TYR A 456 2.47 -9.68 -46.37
CA TYR A 456 3.22 -10.48 -45.41
C TYR A 456 2.42 -11.73 -45.03
N GLN A 457 3.11 -12.86 -44.92
CA GLN A 457 2.54 -14.13 -44.45
C GLN A 457 3.20 -14.49 -43.11
N LEU A 458 2.36 -14.62 -42.09
CA LEU A 458 2.70 -15.05 -40.75
C LEU A 458 2.37 -16.55 -40.61
N PRO A 459 2.98 -17.24 -39.63
CA PRO A 459 2.67 -18.63 -39.34
C PRO A 459 1.19 -18.83 -38.95
N ILE A 460 0.58 -19.91 -39.42
CA ILE A 460 -0.78 -20.30 -39.06
C ILE A 460 -0.70 -21.24 -37.87
N ASN A 461 -1.15 -20.78 -36.70
CA ASN A 461 -1.05 -21.49 -35.44
C ASN A 461 -2.39 -21.63 -34.70
N ASP A 462 -3.48 -21.10 -35.26
CA ASP A 462 -4.82 -21.23 -34.70
C ASP A 462 -5.85 -21.45 -35.84
N GLY A 463 -6.15 -22.71 -36.13
CA GLY A 463 -7.01 -23.07 -37.27
C GLY A 463 -6.44 -22.58 -38.60
N GLU A 464 -7.15 -21.66 -39.26
CA GLU A 464 -6.69 -21.02 -40.50
C GLU A 464 -5.96 -19.69 -40.25
N ASN A 465 -5.82 -19.25 -38.99
CA ASN A 465 -5.39 -17.90 -38.61
C ASN A 465 -4.04 -17.87 -37.87
N HIS A 466 -3.50 -16.67 -37.75
CA HIS A 466 -2.35 -16.38 -36.87
C HIS A 466 -2.85 -15.84 -35.54
N LEU A 467 -2.29 -16.30 -34.42
CA LEU A 467 -2.70 -15.94 -33.07
C LEU A 467 -1.49 -15.59 -32.20
N HIS A 468 -1.61 -14.49 -31.44
CA HIS A 468 -0.72 -14.12 -30.33
C HIS A 468 0.79 -14.05 -30.69
N GLY A 469 1.08 -13.65 -31.93
CA GLY A 469 2.45 -13.48 -32.42
C GLY A 469 3.10 -14.76 -32.95
N GLY A 470 2.38 -15.87 -33.00
CA GLY A 470 2.83 -17.13 -33.61
C GLY A 470 3.47 -18.12 -32.63
N PRO A 471 3.88 -19.30 -33.12
CA PRO A 471 4.39 -20.40 -32.28
C PRO A 471 5.57 -20.05 -31.38
N LYS A 472 6.43 -19.09 -31.78
CA LYS A 472 7.54 -18.59 -30.96
C LYS A 472 7.38 -17.10 -30.64
N GLY A 473 6.15 -16.65 -30.46
CA GLY A 473 5.84 -15.29 -30.03
C GLY A 473 6.44 -14.94 -28.67
N PHE A 474 6.16 -13.71 -28.21
CA PHE A 474 6.77 -13.14 -26.99
C PHE A 474 6.52 -13.93 -25.71
N HIS A 475 5.52 -14.82 -25.70
CA HIS A 475 5.28 -15.74 -24.61
C HIS A 475 6.38 -16.81 -24.48
N THR A 476 7.16 -17.14 -25.50
CA THR A 476 8.22 -18.17 -25.39
C THR A 476 9.63 -17.61 -25.18
N VAL A 477 9.82 -16.31 -25.35
CA VAL A 477 11.16 -15.70 -25.37
C VAL A 477 11.68 -15.43 -23.97
N ILE A 478 13.00 -15.34 -23.83
CA ILE A 478 13.64 -14.98 -22.55
C ILE A 478 14.01 -13.50 -22.60
N TRP A 479 13.32 -12.74 -21.77
CA TRP A 479 13.49 -11.30 -21.62
C TRP A 479 14.72 -10.99 -20.77
N ASP A 480 15.45 -9.94 -21.14
CA ASP A 480 16.50 -9.40 -20.29
C ASP A 480 15.84 -8.63 -19.15
N ALA A 481 16.14 -9.01 -17.90
CA ALA A 481 15.40 -8.56 -16.73
C ALA A 481 16.25 -7.70 -15.79
N ARG A 482 15.66 -6.62 -15.28
CA ARG A 482 16.30 -5.70 -14.34
C ARG A 482 15.31 -5.26 -13.26
N PRO A 483 15.37 -5.82 -12.03
CA PRO A 483 14.58 -5.33 -10.91
C PRO A 483 15.11 -3.98 -10.40
N PHE A 484 14.23 -3.10 -9.94
CA PHE A 484 14.58 -1.81 -9.36
C PHE A 484 13.47 -1.28 -8.43
N LYS A 485 13.78 -0.23 -7.67
CA LYS A 485 12.80 0.58 -6.94
C LYS A 485 12.53 1.88 -7.71
N ASN A 486 11.28 2.26 -7.91
CA ASN A 486 10.95 3.53 -8.56
C ASN A 486 11.14 4.74 -7.60
N ALA A 487 10.82 5.94 -8.06
CA ALA A 487 10.95 7.17 -7.26
C ALA A 487 10.09 7.19 -5.99
N ASN A 488 9.03 6.39 -5.94
CA ASN A 488 8.14 6.23 -4.78
C ASN A 488 8.56 5.04 -3.88
N ASN A 489 9.74 4.45 -4.10
CA ASN A 489 10.24 3.25 -3.41
C ASN A 489 9.35 2.01 -3.60
N GLU A 490 8.63 1.93 -4.73
CA GLU A 490 7.81 0.79 -5.11
C GLU A 490 8.63 -0.24 -5.89
N ASP A 491 8.34 -1.52 -5.70
CA ASP A 491 9.00 -2.60 -6.42
C ASP A 491 8.61 -2.59 -7.90
N ALA A 492 9.62 -2.65 -8.77
CA ALA A 492 9.43 -2.69 -10.21
C ALA A 492 10.40 -3.67 -10.91
N LEU A 493 9.98 -4.17 -12.07
CA LEU A 493 10.75 -5.06 -12.94
C LEU A 493 10.70 -4.54 -14.37
N GLU A 494 11.86 -4.18 -14.92
CA GLU A 494 12.02 -3.89 -16.34
C GLU A 494 12.39 -5.17 -17.09
N LEU A 495 11.68 -5.45 -18.18
CA LEU A 495 11.95 -6.50 -19.15
C LEU A 495 12.27 -5.87 -20.50
N LYS A 496 13.31 -6.37 -21.17
CA LYS A 496 13.70 -5.94 -22.52
C LYS A 496 13.84 -7.12 -23.46
N TYR A 497 13.43 -6.91 -24.71
CA TYR A 497 13.58 -7.88 -25.78
C TYR A 497 13.85 -7.19 -27.11
N PHE A 498 14.71 -7.80 -27.93
CA PHE A 498 15.03 -7.35 -29.27
C PHE A 498 14.53 -8.41 -30.26
N SER A 499 13.38 -8.14 -30.87
CA SER A 499 12.75 -8.99 -31.86
C SER A 499 13.31 -8.65 -33.24
N ARG A 500 13.90 -9.65 -33.92
CA ARG A 500 14.62 -9.39 -35.18
C ARG A 500 13.66 -9.17 -36.36
N ASP A 501 14.15 -8.51 -37.39
CA ASP A 501 13.47 -8.45 -38.70
C ASP A 501 13.20 -9.88 -39.22
N GLY A 502 11.96 -10.16 -39.59
CA GLY A 502 11.49 -11.47 -40.04
C GLY A 502 11.15 -12.46 -38.92
N GLU A 503 11.32 -12.12 -37.65
CA GLU A 503 10.90 -12.97 -36.53
C GLU A 503 9.38 -13.21 -36.60
N GLU A 504 8.97 -14.48 -36.62
CA GLU A 504 7.58 -14.90 -36.85
C GLU A 504 6.94 -14.30 -38.13
N GLY A 505 7.74 -13.85 -39.09
CA GLY A 505 7.28 -13.26 -40.35
C GLY A 505 7.04 -11.74 -40.31
N TYR A 506 7.23 -11.09 -39.16
CA TYR A 506 7.02 -9.64 -39.01
C TYR A 506 8.19 -8.81 -39.57
N PRO A 507 7.95 -7.73 -40.33
CA PRO A 507 9.00 -6.85 -40.81
C PRO A 507 9.57 -5.96 -39.71
N GLY A 508 10.84 -5.57 -39.84
CA GLY A 508 11.53 -4.62 -38.98
C GLY A 508 12.06 -5.24 -37.69
N ASN A 509 13.23 -4.78 -37.28
CA ASN A 509 13.70 -5.00 -35.91
C ASN A 509 12.80 -4.21 -34.97
N LEU A 510 12.44 -4.80 -33.84
CA LEU A 510 11.63 -4.17 -32.80
C LEU A 510 12.33 -4.30 -31.46
N THR A 511 12.65 -3.16 -30.86
CA THR A 511 13.13 -3.12 -29.47
C THR A 511 11.94 -2.87 -28.57
N VAL A 512 11.66 -3.80 -27.65
CA VAL A 512 10.52 -3.74 -26.74
C VAL A 512 11.02 -3.64 -25.31
N LYS A 513 10.40 -2.76 -24.53
CA LYS A 513 10.58 -2.63 -23.09
C LYS A 513 9.22 -2.72 -22.40
N VAL A 514 9.11 -3.58 -21.40
CA VAL A 514 7.94 -3.69 -20.52
C VAL A 514 8.38 -3.43 -19.08
N VAL A 515 7.64 -2.61 -18.35
CA VAL A 515 7.88 -2.36 -16.92
C VAL A 515 6.66 -2.78 -16.13
N TYR A 516 6.85 -3.74 -15.24
CA TYR A 516 5.88 -4.06 -14.19
C TYR A 516 6.21 -3.24 -12.95
N THR A 517 5.23 -2.55 -12.38
CA THR A 517 5.34 -1.87 -11.08
C THR A 517 4.20 -2.33 -10.19
N LEU A 518 4.53 -2.74 -8.96
CA LEU A 518 3.53 -3.02 -7.93
C LEU A 518 3.42 -1.81 -7.00
N THR A 519 2.38 -0.99 -7.21
CA THR A 519 2.24 0.29 -6.51
C THR A 519 1.74 0.08 -5.09
N ASN A 520 1.91 1.11 -4.26
CA ASN A 520 1.43 1.14 -2.88
C ASN A 520 -0.09 1.30 -2.73
N ASP A 521 -0.81 1.43 -3.85
CA ASP A 521 -2.28 1.51 -3.92
C ASP A 521 -2.91 0.23 -4.48
N ASN A 522 -2.21 -0.91 -4.31
CA ASN A 522 -2.63 -2.24 -4.80
C ASN A 522 -2.86 -2.31 -6.32
N GLU A 523 -1.97 -1.67 -7.08
CA GLU A 523 -2.01 -1.71 -8.55
C GLU A 523 -0.85 -2.54 -9.10
N LEU A 524 -1.16 -3.51 -9.96
CA LEU A 524 -0.17 -4.06 -10.89
C LEU A 524 -0.23 -3.23 -12.18
N LYS A 525 0.70 -2.27 -12.30
CA LYS A 525 0.85 -1.41 -13.47
C LYS A 525 1.84 -2.05 -14.45
N ILE A 526 1.44 -2.12 -15.73
CA ILE A 526 2.24 -2.63 -16.84
C ILE A 526 2.38 -1.52 -17.88
N GLU A 527 3.62 -1.14 -18.17
CA GLU A 527 3.95 -0.10 -19.14
C GLU A 527 4.77 -0.70 -20.28
N TYR A 528 4.25 -0.61 -21.49
CA TYR A 528 4.88 -1.12 -22.71
C TYR A 528 5.43 0.06 -23.51
N SER A 529 6.61 -0.12 -24.08
CA SER A 529 7.15 0.80 -25.07
C SER A 529 7.97 0.06 -26.12
N ALA A 530 7.89 0.50 -27.37
CA ALA A 530 8.67 -0.09 -28.43
C ALA A 530 9.04 0.91 -29.54
N THR A 531 10.13 0.61 -30.23
CA THR A 531 10.61 1.34 -31.42
C THR A 531 11.06 0.37 -32.50
N THR A 532 10.93 0.76 -33.76
CA THR A 532 11.30 -0.06 -34.91
C THR A 532 12.18 0.66 -35.91
N ASP A 533 12.93 -0.10 -36.72
CA ASP A 533 13.77 0.41 -37.81
C ASP A 533 13.11 0.28 -39.21
N LYS A 534 11.97 -0.42 -39.32
CA LYS A 534 11.13 -0.48 -40.54
C LYS A 534 9.65 -0.46 -40.14
N PRO A 535 8.75 0.03 -41.01
CA PRO A 535 7.32 -0.08 -40.75
C PRO A 535 6.93 -1.52 -40.40
N THR A 536 6.18 -1.67 -39.31
CA THR A 536 5.69 -2.97 -38.80
C THR A 536 4.29 -2.83 -38.20
N ILE A 537 3.68 -3.94 -37.82
CA ILE A 537 2.46 -3.96 -37.00
C ILE A 537 2.80 -4.39 -35.57
N ILE A 538 2.14 -3.78 -34.59
CA ILE A 538 2.35 -4.08 -33.17
C ILE A 538 1.05 -3.93 -32.39
N ASN A 539 0.79 -4.89 -31.50
CA ASN A 539 -0.32 -4.86 -30.56
C ASN A 539 0.09 -5.69 -29.35
N LEU A 540 0.55 -5.06 -28.26
CA LEU A 540 1.05 -5.79 -27.09
C LEU A 540 -0.02 -5.90 -26.03
N THR A 541 -0.02 -7.00 -25.28
CA THR A 541 -0.90 -7.18 -24.11
C THR A 541 -0.27 -8.16 -23.12
N ASN A 542 -0.92 -8.36 -21.97
CA ASN A 542 -0.62 -9.42 -21.03
C ASN A 542 -1.85 -10.33 -20.87
N HIS A 543 -1.62 -11.63 -20.89
CA HIS A 543 -2.68 -12.64 -20.87
C HIS A 543 -2.80 -13.32 -19.50
N MET A 544 -2.92 -12.54 -18.43
CA MET A 544 -3.32 -13.06 -17.12
C MET A 544 -4.75 -13.60 -17.18
N PHE A 545 -4.94 -14.79 -16.62
CA PHE A 545 -6.26 -15.41 -16.46
C PHE A 545 -6.64 -15.32 -14.99
N PHE A 546 -7.60 -14.46 -14.68
CA PHE A 546 -8.05 -14.13 -13.35
C PHE A 546 -9.16 -15.04 -12.84
N ASN A 547 -9.21 -15.21 -11.53
CA ASN A 547 -10.39 -15.66 -10.79
C ASN A 547 -10.32 -15.05 -9.37
N LEU A 548 -11.21 -14.09 -9.08
CA LEU A 548 -11.17 -13.38 -7.80
C LEU A 548 -11.64 -14.23 -6.61
N HIS A 549 -12.15 -15.46 -6.79
CA HIS A 549 -12.28 -16.41 -5.67
C HIS A 549 -10.92 -16.77 -5.07
N GLY A 550 -9.87 -16.73 -5.90
CA GLY A 550 -8.54 -17.22 -5.60
C GLY A 550 -8.39 -18.73 -5.85
N PHE A 551 -7.15 -19.16 -6.04
CA PHE A 551 -6.78 -20.58 -6.22
C PHE A 551 -6.04 -21.18 -5.02
N SER A 552 -5.68 -20.34 -4.04
CA SER A 552 -4.76 -20.69 -2.94
C SER A 552 -5.30 -21.72 -1.94
N ASP A 553 -6.59 -22.08 -2.01
CA ASP A 553 -7.18 -23.19 -1.26
C ASP A 553 -7.16 -24.53 -2.03
N GLY A 554 -6.54 -24.56 -3.22
CA GLY A 554 -6.47 -25.71 -4.09
C GLY A 554 -7.75 -25.97 -4.89
N ILE A 555 -8.71 -25.03 -4.89
CA ILE A 555 -9.99 -25.19 -5.58
C ILE A 555 -10.15 -24.12 -6.67
N ALA A 556 -10.36 -24.60 -7.89
CA ALA A 556 -10.72 -23.78 -9.05
C ALA A 556 -12.25 -23.64 -9.13
N LYS A 557 -12.80 -22.49 -8.71
CA LYS A 557 -14.25 -22.21 -8.80
C LYS A 557 -14.60 -21.62 -10.17
N SER A 558 -15.88 -21.71 -10.55
CA SER A 558 -16.36 -21.03 -11.77
C SER A 558 -16.36 -19.51 -11.60
N ILE A 559 -16.09 -18.78 -12.68
CA ILE A 559 -16.15 -17.31 -12.74
C ILE A 559 -17.57 -16.74 -12.84
N ASN A 560 -18.58 -17.60 -12.97
CA ASN A 560 -19.94 -17.16 -13.30
C ASN A 560 -20.58 -16.25 -12.24
N SER A 561 -20.08 -16.28 -10.98
CA SER A 561 -20.52 -15.40 -9.89
C SER A 561 -19.92 -14.00 -9.92
N HIS A 562 -18.80 -13.80 -10.64
CA HIS A 562 -18.18 -12.49 -10.75
C HIS A 562 -19.14 -11.53 -11.44
N VAL A 563 -19.31 -10.36 -10.87
CA VAL A 563 -20.10 -9.27 -11.44
C VAL A 563 -19.16 -8.42 -12.29
N LEU A 564 -19.47 -8.32 -13.58
CA LEU A 564 -18.66 -7.62 -14.58
C LEU A 564 -19.40 -6.36 -15.06
N GLU A 565 -18.66 -5.27 -15.16
CA GLU A 565 -19.04 -4.04 -15.86
C GLU A 565 -17.93 -3.69 -16.86
N ILE A 566 -18.28 -3.36 -18.10
CA ILE A 566 -17.35 -2.90 -19.13
C ILE A 566 -17.83 -1.55 -19.65
N ASN A 567 -16.94 -0.56 -19.62
CA ASN A 567 -17.19 0.78 -20.12
C ASN A 567 -17.10 0.82 -21.67
N ALA A 568 -18.04 0.14 -22.32
CA ALA A 568 -18.09 -0.02 -23.77
C ALA A 568 -19.53 -0.17 -24.25
N SER A 569 -19.96 0.73 -25.14
CA SER A 569 -21.31 0.67 -25.77
C SER A 569 -21.33 -0.21 -27.02
N ASN A 570 -20.16 -0.70 -27.45
CA ASN A 570 -19.96 -1.43 -28.68
C ASN A 570 -18.97 -2.58 -28.51
N TYR A 571 -19.03 -3.55 -29.41
CA TYR A 571 -18.08 -4.68 -29.51
C TYR A 571 -17.82 -5.03 -30.99
N THR A 572 -16.86 -5.91 -31.24
CA THR A 572 -16.54 -6.42 -32.59
C THR A 572 -17.06 -7.86 -32.76
N PRO A 573 -18.19 -8.08 -33.47
CA PRO A 573 -18.73 -9.41 -33.75
C PRO A 573 -17.77 -10.24 -34.57
N THR A 574 -17.77 -11.55 -34.33
CA THR A 574 -16.82 -12.48 -34.95
C THR A 574 -17.47 -13.57 -35.80
N ASP A 575 -16.72 -14.07 -36.77
CA ASP A 575 -17.10 -15.28 -37.51
C ASP A 575 -16.81 -16.57 -36.71
N LYS A 576 -17.02 -17.73 -37.34
CA LYS A 576 -16.77 -19.03 -36.71
C LYS A 576 -15.30 -19.31 -36.38
N GLY A 577 -14.37 -18.58 -37.01
CA GLY A 577 -12.93 -18.63 -36.74
C GLY A 577 -12.48 -17.57 -35.72
N LEU A 578 -13.43 -16.88 -35.08
CA LEU A 578 -13.20 -15.79 -34.12
C LEU A 578 -12.44 -14.60 -34.72
N ILE A 579 -12.58 -14.39 -36.03
CA ILE A 579 -12.09 -13.19 -36.72
C ILE A 579 -13.19 -12.13 -36.71
N PRO A 580 -12.88 -10.87 -36.35
CA PRO A 580 -13.84 -9.79 -36.47
C PRO A 580 -14.38 -9.64 -37.88
N THR A 581 -15.68 -9.38 -37.99
CA THR A 581 -16.35 -9.15 -39.28
C THR A 581 -16.03 -7.78 -39.91
N GLY A 582 -15.28 -6.92 -39.21
CA GLY A 582 -15.11 -5.50 -39.52
C GLY A 582 -16.23 -4.60 -39.00
N ILE A 583 -17.34 -5.17 -38.51
CA ILE A 583 -18.48 -4.44 -37.95
C ILE A 583 -18.18 -4.02 -36.50
N ILE A 584 -18.60 -2.81 -36.13
CA ILE A 584 -18.68 -2.35 -34.74
C ILE A 584 -20.16 -2.33 -34.36
N ALA A 585 -20.62 -3.32 -33.59
CA ALA A 585 -22.02 -3.50 -33.24
C ALA A 585 -22.33 -2.91 -31.86
N PRO A 586 -23.54 -2.41 -31.60
CA PRO A 586 -23.95 -1.98 -30.26
C PRO A 586 -24.11 -3.20 -29.34
N VAL A 587 -23.72 -3.05 -28.07
CA VAL A 587 -23.97 -4.09 -27.06
C VAL A 587 -25.42 -4.08 -26.56
N LYS A 588 -26.05 -2.90 -26.56
CA LYS A 588 -27.38 -2.68 -25.98
C LYS A 588 -28.43 -3.65 -26.52
N GLY A 589 -29.13 -4.33 -25.61
CA GLY A 589 -30.17 -5.29 -25.96
C GLY A 589 -29.65 -6.64 -26.44
N THR A 590 -28.35 -6.92 -26.25
CA THR A 590 -27.72 -8.21 -26.54
C THR A 590 -27.09 -8.79 -25.25
N PRO A 591 -26.75 -10.08 -25.23
CA PRO A 591 -25.96 -10.68 -24.14
C PRO A 591 -24.60 -10.02 -23.88
N MET A 592 -24.10 -9.20 -24.81
CA MET A 592 -22.82 -8.51 -24.71
C MET A 592 -22.88 -7.23 -23.85
N ASP A 593 -24.07 -6.84 -23.37
CA ASP A 593 -24.29 -5.58 -22.66
C ASP A 593 -23.85 -5.61 -21.20
N PHE A 594 -22.55 -5.39 -20.95
CA PHE A 594 -21.99 -5.17 -19.62
C PHE A 594 -21.89 -3.68 -19.25
N THR A 595 -22.70 -2.80 -19.85
CA THR A 595 -22.71 -1.37 -19.46
C THR A 595 -23.27 -1.12 -18.06
N VAL A 596 -23.86 -2.16 -17.46
CA VAL A 596 -24.29 -2.23 -16.06
C VAL A 596 -23.68 -3.47 -15.40
N PRO A 597 -23.34 -3.41 -14.10
CA PRO A 597 -22.81 -4.56 -13.36
C PRO A 597 -23.72 -5.79 -13.50
N THR A 598 -23.19 -6.85 -14.13
CA THR A 598 -23.94 -8.08 -14.42
C THR A 598 -23.09 -9.32 -14.12
N PRO A 599 -23.61 -10.33 -13.40
CA PRO A 599 -22.92 -11.62 -13.26
C PRO A 599 -22.52 -12.21 -14.62
N ILE A 600 -21.26 -12.63 -14.78
CA ILE A 600 -20.75 -13.20 -16.03
C ILE A 600 -21.64 -14.37 -16.50
N GLY A 601 -22.09 -15.20 -15.55
CA GLY A 601 -22.91 -16.38 -15.83
C GLY A 601 -24.34 -16.11 -16.30
N GLU A 602 -24.85 -14.88 -16.18
CA GLU A 602 -26.28 -14.59 -16.37
C GLU A 602 -26.75 -14.86 -17.80
N ARG A 603 -25.97 -14.43 -18.80
CA ARG A 603 -26.38 -14.42 -20.22
C ARG A 603 -25.45 -15.22 -21.14
N VAL A 604 -24.38 -15.80 -20.59
CA VAL A 604 -23.30 -16.45 -21.36
C VAL A 604 -23.75 -17.70 -22.15
N ASN A 605 -24.93 -18.25 -21.85
CA ASN A 605 -25.50 -19.42 -22.53
C ASN A 605 -26.68 -19.08 -23.44
N GLU A 606 -26.97 -17.80 -23.67
CA GLU A 606 -28.03 -17.39 -24.59
C GLU A 606 -27.74 -17.80 -26.04
N ASN A 607 -28.81 -18.05 -26.81
CA ASN A 607 -28.73 -18.44 -28.22
C ASN A 607 -28.40 -17.21 -29.10
N PHE A 608 -27.17 -16.72 -28.97
CA PHE A 608 -26.63 -15.57 -29.68
C PHE A 608 -25.40 -16.00 -30.48
N ILE A 609 -25.33 -15.63 -31.76
CA ILE A 609 -24.34 -16.18 -32.70
C ILE A 609 -22.89 -16.00 -32.23
N ASP A 610 -22.56 -14.83 -31.67
CA ASP A 610 -21.23 -14.54 -31.12
C ASP A 610 -20.91 -15.42 -29.90
N LEU A 611 -21.88 -15.67 -29.01
CA LEU A 611 -21.68 -16.60 -27.89
C LEU A 611 -21.52 -18.05 -28.35
N ILE A 612 -22.23 -18.45 -29.40
CA ILE A 612 -22.11 -19.79 -29.98
C ILE A 612 -20.72 -19.97 -30.59
N ASN A 613 -20.25 -18.99 -31.37
CA ASN A 613 -18.93 -19.01 -31.99
C ASN A 613 -17.83 -19.05 -30.91
N GLY A 614 -17.91 -18.19 -29.90
CA GLY A 614 -16.95 -18.11 -28.79
C GLY A 614 -17.08 -19.20 -27.71
N LYS A 615 -18.11 -20.05 -27.78
CA LYS A 615 -18.52 -20.98 -26.71
C LYS A 615 -18.73 -20.29 -25.35
N GLY A 616 -19.19 -19.04 -25.40
CA GLY A 616 -19.21 -18.05 -24.33
C GLY A 616 -18.63 -16.72 -24.81
N TYR A 617 -18.13 -15.89 -23.90
CA TYR A 617 -17.47 -14.64 -24.27
C TYR A 617 -16.02 -14.89 -24.70
N ASP A 618 -15.67 -14.49 -25.92
CA ASP A 618 -14.30 -14.34 -26.40
C ASP A 618 -14.25 -13.19 -27.43
N HIS A 619 -14.55 -11.97 -26.96
CA HIS A 619 -14.77 -10.82 -27.84
C HIS A 619 -14.01 -9.59 -27.36
N ASN A 620 -13.75 -8.70 -28.32
CA ASN A 620 -13.21 -7.38 -28.06
C ASN A 620 -14.35 -6.37 -27.89
N TRP A 621 -14.40 -5.73 -26.72
CA TRP A 621 -15.25 -4.58 -26.46
C TRP A 621 -14.53 -3.30 -26.90
N VAL A 622 -15.28 -2.42 -27.56
CA VAL A 622 -14.82 -1.11 -28.03
C VAL A 622 -15.05 -0.10 -26.92
N LEU A 623 -13.98 0.32 -26.26
CA LEU A 623 -14.06 1.15 -25.06
C LEU A 623 -14.61 2.55 -25.38
N ASN A 624 -15.48 3.06 -24.51
CA ASN A 624 -16.03 4.41 -24.60
C ASN A 624 -14.95 5.45 -24.24
N LYS A 625 -14.03 5.72 -25.18
CA LYS A 625 -12.85 6.55 -24.94
C LYS A 625 -12.71 7.74 -25.88
N LYS A 626 -11.94 8.72 -25.42
CA LYS A 626 -11.53 9.90 -26.19
C LYS A 626 -10.01 10.01 -26.21
N GLY A 627 -9.38 9.60 -27.32
CA GLY A 627 -7.93 9.57 -27.49
C GLY A 627 -7.22 8.65 -26.50
N ASP A 628 -5.95 8.92 -26.25
CA ASP A 628 -5.02 8.02 -25.54
C ASP A 628 -5.02 8.21 -24.01
N LYS A 629 -6.08 8.79 -23.44
CA LYS A 629 -6.17 8.99 -21.99
C LYS A 629 -6.31 7.63 -21.28
N LEU A 630 -5.65 7.48 -20.13
CA LEU A 630 -5.96 6.41 -19.19
C LEU A 630 -7.41 6.54 -18.71
N THR A 631 -8.20 5.49 -18.92
CA THR A 631 -9.60 5.43 -18.48
C THR A 631 -9.91 4.04 -17.94
N GLU A 632 -10.86 3.96 -17.01
CA GLU A 632 -11.42 2.68 -16.58
C GLU A 632 -12.11 1.99 -17.77
N ALA A 633 -11.64 0.78 -18.07
CA ALA A 633 -12.15 -0.08 -19.11
C ALA A 633 -13.21 -1.04 -18.57
N ALA A 634 -13.01 -1.56 -17.35
CA ALA A 634 -13.90 -2.52 -16.73
C ALA A 634 -13.72 -2.60 -15.22
N VAL A 635 -14.75 -3.10 -14.55
CA VAL A 635 -14.76 -3.47 -13.14
C VAL A 635 -15.23 -4.91 -13.00
N VAL A 636 -14.54 -5.70 -12.19
CA VAL A 636 -14.92 -7.07 -11.85
C VAL A 636 -14.99 -7.20 -10.33
N TYR A 637 -16.11 -7.68 -9.80
CA TYR A 637 -16.33 -7.83 -8.36
C TYR A 637 -16.72 -9.26 -8.00
N GLU A 638 -16.15 -9.79 -6.92
CA GLU A 638 -16.55 -11.09 -6.35
C GLU A 638 -17.24 -10.90 -4.98
N PRO A 639 -18.57 -11.09 -4.91
CA PRO A 639 -19.33 -10.85 -3.68
C PRO A 639 -18.90 -11.68 -2.46
N SER A 640 -18.43 -12.91 -2.67
CA SER A 640 -18.15 -13.84 -1.55
C SER A 640 -17.01 -13.38 -0.64
N ASN A 641 -16.01 -12.69 -1.20
CA ASN A 641 -14.83 -12.21 -0.47
C ASN A 641 -14.64 -10.69 -0.53
N GLY A 642 -15.37 -10.00 -1.40
CA GLY A 642 -15.34 -8.55 -1.54
C GLY A 642 -14.19 -8.02 -2.39
N ILE A 643 -13.41 -8.87 -3.07
CA ILE A 643 -12.34 -8.42 -3.96
C ILE A 643 -12.96 -7.75 -5.19
N GLN A 644 -12.51 -6.53 -5.48
CA GLN A 644 -12.84 -5.77 -6.68
C GLN A 644 -11.57 -5.52 -7.49
N MET A 645 -11.61 -5.81 -8.78
CA MET A 645 -10.57 -5.51 -9.75
C MET A 645 -11.06 -4.44 -10.72
N ARG A 646 -10.35 -3.30 -10.80
CA ARG A 646 -10.55 -2.29 -11.84
C ARG A 646 -9.45 -2.41 -12.89
N VAL A 647 -9.85 -2.39 -14.16
CA VAL A 647 -8.93 -2.41 -15.31
C VAL A 647 -8.88 -1.00 -15.89
N ILE A 648 -7.70 -0.37 -15.89
CA ILE A 648 -7.51 1.00 -16.39
C ILE A 648 -6.46 0.96 -17.50
N THR A 649 -6.73 1.59 -18.64
CA THR A 649 -5.82 1.52 -19.79
C THR A 649 -5.91 2.72 -20.71
N ASP A 650 -4.88 2.92 -21.53
CA ASP A 650 -4.85 3.85 -22.67
C ASP A 650 -5.34 3.21 -23.98
N GLN A 651 -5.49 1.89 -24.05
CA GLN A 651 -5.90 1.17 -25.26
C GLN A 651 -7.35 1.45 -25.69
N PRO A 652 -7.67 1.26 -26.98
CA PRO A 652 -9.03 1.48 -27.51
C PRO A 652 -9.98 0.32 -27.26
N GLY A 653 -9.47 -0.89 -26.98
CA GLY A 653 -10.26 -2.09 -26.78
C GLY A 653 -9.83 -2.91 -25.58
N VAL A 654 -10.72 -3.81 -25.16
CA VAL A 654 -10.41 -4.86 -24.19
C VAL A 654 -10.99 -6.19 -24.68
N GLN A 655 -10.15 -7.20 -24.81
CA GLN A 655 -10.62 -8.58 -24.98
C GLN A 655 -11.12 -9.07 -23.64
N PHE A 656 -12.37 -9.53 -23.60
CA PHE A 656 -12.87 -10.32 -22.49
C PHE A 656 -13.06 -11.77 -22.96
N TYR A 657 -12.24 -12.64 -22.39
CA TYR A 657 -12.31 -14.08 -22.59
C TYR A 657 -12.82 -14.75 -21.32
N GLY A 658 -13.94 -15.48 -21.43
CA GLY A 658 -14.66 -16.10 -20.31
C GLY A 658 -14.23 -17.51 -19.93
N GLY A 659 -13.02 -17.97 -20.32
CA GLY A 659 -12.53 -19.29 -19.90
C GLY A 659 -13.12 -20.49 -20.65
N ASN A 660 -13.56 -20.30 -21.89
CA ASN A 660 -14.41 -21.26 -22.62
C ASN A 660 -13.66 -22.49 -23.18
N PHE A 661 -12.33 -22.44 -23.27
CA PHE A 661 -11.51 -23.52 -23.88
C PHE A 661 -10.78 -24.39 -22.85
N LEU A 662 -10.87 -24.05 -21.56
CA LEU A 662 -10.36 -24.89 -20.48
C LEU A 662 -11.22 -26.16 -20.38
N ASN A 663 -10.58 -27.33 -20.36
CA ASN A 663 -11.25 -28.63 -20.49
C ASN A 663 -10.90 -29.61 -19.36
N GLY A 664 -10.12 -29.19 -18.36
CA GLY A 664 -9.70 -30.01 -17.23
C GLY A 664 -8.43 -30.82 -17.43
N THR A 665 -7.70 -30.65 -18.54
CA THR A 665 -6.38 -31.31 -18.74
C THR A 665 -5.26 -30.63 -17.95
N GLU A 666 -5.39 -29.33 -17.70
CA GLU A 666 -4.37 -28.54 -17.02
C GLU A 666 -4.52 -28.59 -15.49
N ARG A 667 -3.40 -28.80 -14.81
CA ARG A 667 -3.28 -28.74 -13.35
C ARG A 667 -2.50 -27.52 -12.92
N GLY A 668 -3.11 -26.74 -12.04
CA GLY A 668 -2.56 -25.49 -11.56
C GLY A 668 -1.46 -25.63 -10.51
N LYS A 669 -1.04 -24.47 -10.01
CA LYS A 669 0.13 -24.34 -9.12
C LYS A 669 -0.12 -24.90 -7.72
N TYR A 670 -1.37 -25.09 -7.31
CA TYR A 670 -1.80 -25.69 -6.04
C TYR A 670 -2.47 -27.07 -6.23
N GLY A 671 -2.41 -27.65 -7.44
CA GLY A 671 -3.04 -28.94 -7.78
C GLY A 671 -4.50 -28.87 -8.22
N GLU A 672 -5.09 -27.67 -8.20
CA GLU A 672 -6.40 -27.36 -8.76
C GLU A 672 -6.48 -27.73 -10.26
N VAL A 673 -7.68 -28.05 -10.74
CA VAL A 673 -7.91 -28.42 -12.14
C VAL A 673 -8.61 -27.28 -12.86
N TYR A 674 -8.02 -26.80 -13.95
CA TYR A 674 -8.62 -25.72 -14.73
C TYR A 674 -9.65 -26.29 -15.71
N THR A 675 -10.92 -26.18 -15.33
CA THR A 675 -12.07 -26.65 -16.13
C THR A 675 -12.78 -25.49 -16.81
N TYR A 676 -13.82 -25.80 -17.59
CA TYR A 676 -14.64 -24.84 -18.30
C TYR A 676 -15.08 -23.66 -17.41
N ARG A 677 -14.76 -22.43 -17.82
CA ARG A 677 -15.07 -21.17 -17.12
C ARG A 677 -14.50 -21.08 -15.70
N THR A 678 -13.28 -21.58 -15.49
CA THR A 678 -12.54 -21.44 -14.23
C THR A 678 -11.82 -20.10 -14.10
N SER A 679 -11.52 -19.43 -15.20
CA SER A 679 -10.82 -18.15 -15.18
C SER A 679 -11.19 -17.30 -16.39
N PHE A 680 -10.96 -15.98 -16.30
CA PHE A 680 -11.20 -15.03 -17.38
C PHE A 680 -9.98 -14.19 -17.68
N ALA A 681 -9.85 -13.66 -18.90
CA ALA A 681 -8.80 -12.69 -19.24
C ALA A 681 -9.41 -11.32 -19.58
N MET A 682 -8.65 -10.26 -19.27
CA MET A 682 -9.00 -8.85 -19.56
C MET A 682 -7.84 -8.20 -20.30
N GLU A 683 -7.70 -8.50 -21.59
CA GLU A 683 -6.54 -8.08 -22.38
C GLU A 683 -6.78 -6.71 -22.99
N THR A 684 -6.14 -5.67 -22.46
CA THR A 684 -6.24 -4.32 -23.03
C THR A 684 -5.39 -4.23 -24.29
N GLN A 685 -5.98 -3.85 -25.43
CA GLN A 685 -5.33 -3.96 -26.74
C GLN A 685 -5.99 -3.07 -27.82
N HIS A 686 -5.36 -3.02 -28.99
CA HIS A 686 -6.07 -2.67 -30.23
C HIS A 686 -6.99 -3.81 -30.69
N PHE A 687 -7.95 -3.50 -31.57
CA PHE A 687 -8.93 -4.50 -32.00
C PHE A 687 -8.25 -5.64 -32.77
N PRO A 688 -8.71 -6.88 -32.63
CA PRO A 688 -8.18 -7.99 -33.41
C PRO A 688 -8.31 -7.74 -34.92
N ASP A 689 -7.39 -8.28 -35.69
CA ASP A 689 -7.33 -8.16 -37.15
C ASP A 689 -7.32 -6.71 -37.70
N SER A 690 -6.98 -5.70 -36.88
CA SER A 690 -6.87 -4.29 -37.32
C SER A 690 -6.03 -4.07 -38.59
N PRO A 691 -4.92 -4.80 -38.85
CA PRO A 691 -4.19 -4.69 -40.12
C PRO A 691 -5.02 -4.95 -41.39
N ASN A 692 -6.13 -5.68 -41.28
CA ASN A 692 -7.03 -6.01 -42.38
C ASN A 692 -8.36 -5.23 -42.37
N HIS A 693 -8.56 -4.36 -41.36
CA HIS A 693 -9.76 -3.55 -41.20
C HIS A 693 -9.40 -2.06 -41.12
N PRO A 694 -9.44 -1.32 -42.23
CA PRO A 694 -9.03 0.09 -42.25
C PRO A 694 -9.91 1.02 -41.41
N ASN A 695 -11.10 0.56 -41.01
CA ASN A 695 -12.00 1.26 -40.09
C ASN A 695 -11.67 1.04 -38.61
N PHE A 696 -10.74 0.14 -38.28
CA PHE A 696 -10.27 -0.08 -36.92
C PHE A 696 -9.06 0.82 -36.59
N PRO A 697 -8.76 1.07 -35.31
CA PRO A 697 -7.56 1.81 -34.91
C PRO A 697 -6.30 1.17 -35.48
N SER A 698 -5.43 1.98 -36.09
CA SER A 698 -4.22 1.49 -36.73
C SER A 698 -3.24 0.91 -35.72
N THR A 699 -2.66 -0.24 -36.06
CA THR A 699 -1.59 -0.91 -35.31
C THR A 699 -0.22 -0.75 -35.97
N VAL A 700 -0.09 0.13 -36.97
CA VAL A 700 1.16 0.34 -37.70
C VAL A 700 2.12 1.20 -36.87
N LEU A 701 3.36 0.76 -36.73
CA LEU A 701 4.45 1.52 -36.13
C LEU A 701 5.52 1.79 -37.19
N ASN A 702 5.84 3.07 -37.42
CA ASN A 702 6.88 3.50 -38.37
C ASN A 702 8.19 3.88 -37.66
N PRO A 703 9.33 3.87 -38.37
CA PRO A 703 10.58 4.41 -37.85
C PRO A 703 10.42 5.87 -37.38
N GLY A 704 11.02 6.20 -36.24
CA GLY A 704 10.90 7.51 -35.60
C GLY A 704 9.65 7.69 -34.74
N GLN A 705 8.68 6.77 -34.80
CA GLN A 705 7.55 6.72 -33.86
C GLN A 705 7.90 5.85 -32.64
N GLN A 706 7.16 6.07 -31.55
CA GLN A 706 7.25 5.27 -30.34
C GLN A 706 5.88 4.65 -30.05
N TYR A 707 5.84 3.33 -29.89
CA TYR A 707 4.69 2.64 -29.32
C TYR A 707 4.65 2.88 -27.82
N GLN A 708 3.48 3.19 -27.27
CA GLN A 708 3.21 3.30 -25.85
C GLN A 708 1.88 2.63 -25.52
N HIS A 709 1.84 1.95 -24.38
CA HIS A 709 0.64 1.35 -23.84
C HIS A 709 0.80 1.21 -22.34
N VAL A 710 -0.24 1.56 -21.59
CA VAL A 710 -0.33 1.38 -20.15
C VAL A 710 -1.58 0.57 -19.82
N CYS A 711 -1.42 -0.45 -18.98
CA CYS A 711 -2.50 -1.23 -18.39
C CYS A 711 -2.29 -1.30 -16.88
N ILE A 712 -3.35 -1.10 -16.11
CA ILE A 712 -3.33 -1.15 -14.65
C ILE A 712 -4.45 -2.08 -14.20
N TYR A 713 -4.08 -3.09 -13.42
CA TYR A 713 -5.02 -3.90 -12.63
C TYR A 713 -4.98 -3.41 -11.18
N LYS A 714 -5.99 -2.65 -10.78
CA LYS A 714 -6.13 -2.13 -9.41
C LYS A 714 -7.04 -3.04 -8.59
N PHE A 715 -6.60 -3.39 -7.39
CA PHE A 715 -7.37 -4.24 -6.47
C PHE A 715 -7.80 -3.48 -5.22
N GLU A 716 -9.09 -3.56 -4.93
CA GLU A 716 -9.73 -2.90 -3.81
C GLU A 716 -10.63 -3.90 -3.07
N VAL A 717 -10.96 -3.60 -1.82
CA VAL A 717 -12.06 -4.28 -1.13
C VAL A 717 -13.33 -3.47 -1.40
N GLY A 718 -14.24 -4.03 -2.19
CA GLY A 718 -15.53 -3.42 -2.48
C GLY A 718 -16.43 -3.39 -1.24
N GLY A 719 -16.94 -2.21 -0.89
CA GLY A 719 -18.04 -2.03 0.04
C GLY A 719 -19.38 -2.07 -0.71
N ASN A 720 -20.37 -2.73 -0.13
CA ASN A 720 -21.76 -2.71 -0.61
C ASN A 720 -22.30 -1.28 -0.78
#